data_AF-E6UAI5-F1
#
_entry.id   AF-E6UAI5-F1
#
_cell.length_a   1.000
_cell.length_b   1.000
_cell.length_c   1.000
_cell.angle_alpha   90.00
_cell.angle_beta   90.00
_cell.angle_gamma   90.00
#
_symmetry.space_group_name_H-M   'P 1'
#
loop_
_entity.id
_entity.type
_entity.pdbx_description
1 polymer ?
#
loop_
_entity_poly.entity_id
_entity_poly.type
_entity_poly.pdbx_seq_one_letter_code
_entity_poly.pdbx_strand_id
1 'polypeptide(L)'
;MDMTERRKRIALIMPEIIDPSDHELIKGVNMQAKKLGMDTIVITGIYNSQNELQQDEYISALENIYTIPEYAELDGIIFASERFRKQSLISRIIEHLVKLDIPCLALGDNCGSLPVIHSRQREYIYCIIKHLIDVHGYRDIWFITGRPDSYSSSERTAGYLSAMKESGLSVREDRIFYGDYWKAVPSQIAQKIVDGELERPDAIACASDVMAVALIETLESGGIHVPEDIAVTGYDGGWYTLFRGLTTISGRDMQLGADAVCRLSCMMGVQTLERSDLPQKVNIRTSCGCSPQKVNWKNDLSLEKRFEKKINHLMYRQQFLISDLIERFSAVDTMEDWIVQADQSLHIMDGVKGADICLCEDWEIDFEDTDVFRKCGYSEIMFLALSKRQGNNAKDQYKFHVKDMLPALSQKHEPLLAVLTALSLGSQVMGYIACYYEDADDIQLDDSYVNWCNAAANGLRVLQNKDYQRWQRERLEHLAVRDPVTGFLNQRGLEESLPDFIARCRKAHCNSYITIIGCSEEISAGYDTSLLLANGLRSTVSDNMIICRGSEQIYMVLSDKPLPTLKEDIQNSMTDLLGTQLRSPSILIISHMFISRNLSEHISEIKELMGEMMNMIMYNISDISDYRQALEQLRHKLIRQPQKDWNVTDITKEIGISQSHMQRLYREMFGRTFTEDLITMRIEKAEYLLTHTDLRITEIAAECGYNNETHFMRQFKKRTNLTPTQFRELK
;
A
#
# COMPACT_ATOMS: atom_id res chain seq x y z
N MET A 1 -16.46 39.00 18.95
CA MET A 1 -16.29 37.54 18.93
C MET A 1 -14.79 37.32 18.98
N ASP A 2 -14.32 36.69 20.04
CA ASP A 2 -12.90 36.60 20.41
C ASP A 2 -12.09 35.95 19.28
N MET A 3 -10.90 36.49 18.98
CA MET A 3 -10.15 36.17 17.75
C MET A 3 -9.21 34.95 17.87
N THR A 4 -9.47 34.04 18.83
CA THR A 4 -8.56 32.95 19.22
C THR A 4 -9.17 31.56 19.31
N GLU A 5 -10.50 31.39 19.27
CA GLU A 5 -11.13 30.06 19.34
C GLU A 5 -11.38 29.46 17.94
N ARG A 6 -10.94 28.20 17.75
CA ARG A 6 -11.27 27.43 16.55
C ARG A 6 -12.80 27.30 16.42
N ARG A 7 -13.31 27.28 15.19
CA ARG A 7 -14.73 27.02 14.95
C ARG A 7 -15.07 25.59 15.40
N LYS A 8 -16.20 25.43 16.10
CA LYS A 8 -16.67 24.10 16.52
C LYS A 8 -17.16 23.29 15.33
N ARG A 9 -16.88 21.99 15.34
CA ARG A 9 -17.12 21.03 14.26
C ARG A 9 -18.01 19.91 14.78
N ILE A 10 -19.14 19.69 14.10
CA ILE A 10 -19.99 18.53 14.35
C ILE A 10 -19.90 17.54 13.19
N ALA A 11 -19.81 16.25 13.50
CA ALA A 11 -19.86 15.20 12.49
C ALA A 11 -21.26 14.58 12.43
N LEU A 12 -21.78 14.35 11.22
CA LEU A 12 -22.94 13.49 10.97
C LEU A 12 -22.47 12.22 10.27
N ILE A 13 -22.51 11.10 10.98
CA ILE A 13 -22.13 9.79 10.44
C ILE A 13 -23.39 9.10 9.92
N MET A 14 -23.40 8.76 8.64
CA MET A 14 -24.53 8.11 7.97
C MET A 14 -24.04 7.17 6.85
N PRO A 15 -24.87 6.23 6.36
CA PRO A 15 -24.51 5.41 5.21
C PRO A 15 -24.62 6.24 3.91
N GLU A 16 -24.76 5.58 2.78
CA GLU A 16 -25.02 6.20 1.46
C GLU A 16 -26.21 7.17 1.48
N ILE A 17 -26.04 8.32 0.82
CA ILE A 17 -27.05 9.38 0.69
C ILE A 17 -27.82 9.16 -0.62
N ILE A 18 -29.04 8.62 -0.51
CA ILE A 18 -29.84 8.26 -1.70
C ILE A 18 -31.24 8.85 -1.62
N ASP A 19 -31.85 8.78 -0.43
CA ASP A 19 -33.26 9.05 -0.27
C ASP A 19 -33.52 10.53 0.04
N PRO A 20 -34.67 11.09 -0.39
CA PRO A 20 -35.07 12.46 -0.05
C PRO A 20 -34.95 12.79 1.45
N SER A 21 -35.21 11.81 2.32
CA SER A 21 -35.08 11.90 3.78
C SER A 21 -33.65 12.09 4.27
N ASP A 22 -32.66 11.61 3.53
CA ASP A 22 -31.24 11.79 3.87
C ASP A 22 -30.82 13.24 3.67
N HIS A 23 -31.23 13.83 2.53
CA HIS A 23 -31.03 15.26 2.26
C HIS A 23 -31.76 16.13 3.28
N GLU A 24 -33.00 15.78 3.63
CA GLU A 24 -33.75 16.48 4.68
C GLU A 24 -32.99 16.46 6.01
N LEU A 25 -32.49 15.29 6.44
CA LEU A 25 -31.70 15.16 7.66
C LEU A 25 -30.47 16.08 7.66
N ILE A 26 -29.67 16.01 6.60
CA ILE A 26 -28.45 16.82 6.45
C ILE A 26 -28.81 18.31 6.43
N LYS A 27 -29.89 18.69 5.74
CA LYS A 27 -30.38 20.08 5.69
C LYS A 27 -30.72 20.59 7.08
N GLY A 28 -31.44 19.79 7.86
CA GLY A 28 -31.81 20.09 9.25
C GLY A 28 -30.60 20.30 10.15
N VAL A 29 -29.64 19.37 10.08
CA VAL A 29 -28.37 19.45 10.82
C VAL A 29 -27.61 20.73 10.42
N ASN A 30 -27.38 20.94 9.13
CA ASN A 30 -26.60 22.06 8.62
C ASN A 30 -27.22 23.42 8.93
N MET A 31 -28.54 23.56 8.77
CA MET A 31 -29.25 24.81 9.08
C MET A 31 -29.10 25.18 10.56
N GLN A 32 -29.27 24.22 11.46
CA GLN A 32 -29.14 24.46 12.89
C GLN A 32 -27.69 24.70 13.31
N ALA A 33 -26.73 23.93 12.76
CA ALA A 33 -25.31 24.10 13.02
C ALA A 33 -24.80 25.47 12.56
N LYS A 34 -25.20 25.90 11.35
CA LYS A 34 -24.87 27.22 10.79
C LYS A 34 -25.42 28.36 11.66
N LYS A 35 -26.65 28.21 12.20
CA LYS A 35 -27.22 29.19 13.16
C LYS A 35 -26.39 29.31 14.44
N LEU A 36 -25.74 28.22 14.86
CA LEU A 36 -24.82 28.18 16.02
C LEU A 36 -23.36 28.50 15.65
N GLY A 37 -23.08 28.80 14.38
CA GLY A 37 -21.73 29.09 13.90
C GLY A 37 -20.80 27.89 13.88
N MET A 38 -21.32 26.67 13.76
CA MET A 38 -20.56 25.41 13.72
C MET A 38 -20.45 24.87 12.29
N ASP A 39 -19.35 24.16 11.99
CA ASP A 39 -19.21 23.42 10.73
C ASP A 39 -19.94 22.08 10.80
N THR A 40 -20.55 21.68 9.69
CA THR A 40 -21.18 20.36 9.52
C THR A 40 -20.31 19.49 8.62
N ILE A 41 -19.79 18.40 9.18
CA ILE A 41 -19.00 17.40 8.46
C ILE A 41 -19.83 16.12 8.33
N VAL A 42 -20.32 15.83 7.13
CA VAL A 42 -21.03 14.58 6.85
C VAL A 42 -20.00 13.51 6.49
N ILE A 43 -19.95 12.41 7.23
CA ILE A 43 -19.08 11.27 6.98
C ILE A 43 -19.96 10.14 6.46
N THR A 44 -19.79 9.79 5.19
CA THR A 44 -20.71 8.91 4.47
C THR A 44 -19.97 7.93 3.56
N GLY A 45 -20.54 6.73 3.43
CA GLY A 45 -20.10 5.71 2.48
C GLY A 45 -20.81 5.88 1.15
N ILE A 46 -20.25 5.32 0.08
CA ILE A 46 -20.87 5.32 -1.25
C ILE A 46 -21.72 4.06 -1.52
N TYR A 47 -21.84 3.17 -0.53
CA TYR A 47 -22.60 1.93 -0.65
C TYR A 47 -23.13 1.47 0.71
N ASN A 48 -24.44 1.23 0.84
CA ASN A 48 -25.08 0.70 2.05
C ASN A 48 -25.46 -0.79 1.89
N SER A 49 -24.47 -1.67 2.08
CA SER A 49 -24.63 -3.13 1.92
C SER A 49 -25.57 -3.75 2.96
N GLN A 50 -26.45 -4.66 2.52
CA GLN A 50 -27.15 -5.60 3.41
C GLN A 50 -26.35 -6.88 3.70
N ASN A 51 -25.37 -7.21 2.84
CA ASN A 51 -24.67 -8.48 2.93
C ASN A 51 -23.64 -8.44 4.06
N GLU A 52 -23.77 -9.37 5.01
CA GLU A 52 -22.78 -9.64 6.06
C GLU A 52 -21.58 -10.46 5.57
N LEU A 53 -21.31 -10.49 4.26
CA LEU A 53 -20.13 -11.19 3.72
C LEU A 53 -18.87 -10.57 4.35
N GLN A 54 -18.30 -11.27 5.33
CA GLN A 54 -17.21 -10.80 6.20
C GLN A 54 -15.87 -10.57 5.46
N GLN A 55 -15.81 -10.80 4.15
CA GLN A 55 -14.56 -10.84 3.38
C GLN A 55 -14.61 -10.05 2.06
N ASP A 56 -15.55 -9.12 1.91
CA ASP A 56 -15.44 -8.16 0.82
C ASP A 56 -14.42 -7.08 1.21
N GLU A 57 -13.15 -7.30 0.81
CA GLU A 57 -12.06 -6.37 1.09
C GLU A 57 -12.30 -4.99 0.45
N TYR A 58 -13.05 -4.92 -0.67
CA TYR A 58 -13.38 -3.65 -1.32
C TYR A 58 -14.39 -2.84 -0.49
N ILE A 59 -15.48 -3.47 -0.04
CA ILE A 59 -16.44 -2.80 0.85
C ILE A 59 -15.78 -2.40 2.16
N SER A 60 -14.90 -3.24 2.70
CA SER A 60 -14.16 -2.92 3.93
C SER A 60 -13.26 -1.68 3.74
N ALA A 61 -12.61 -1.54 2.58
CA ALA A 61 -11.82 -0.35 2.24
C ALA A 61 -12.68 0.92 2.21
N LEU A 62 -13.88 0.86 1.63
CA LEU A 62 -14.83 1.99 1.60
C LEU A 62 -15.38 2.35 2.98
N GLU A 63 -15.64 1.35 3.84
CA GLU A 63 -16.12 1.55 5.21
C GLU A 63 -15.07 2.21 6.13
N ASN A 64 -13.79 2.31 5.73
CA ASN A 64 -12.77 3.01 6.52
C ASN A 64 -13.07 4.49 6.73
N ILE A 65 -13.93 5.10 5.91
CA ILE A 65 -14.35 6.49 6.12
C ILE A 65 -14.91 6.72 7.53
N TYR A 66 -15.51 5.68 8.13
CA TYR A 66 -16.09 5.73 9.46
C TYR A 66 -15.08 5.70 10.61
N THR A 67 -13.79 5.47 10.33
CA THR A 67 -12.72 5.55 11.36
C THR A 67 -12.18 6.97 11.51
N ILE A 68 -12.49 7.90 10.60
CA ILE A 68 -12.04 9.32 10.68
C ILE A 68 -12.28 9.95 12.07
N PRO A 69 -13.43 9.76 12.73
CA PRO A 69 -13.68 10.32 14.06
C PRO A 69 -12.67 9.92 15.14
N GLU A 70 -11.94 8.82 14.97
CA GLU A 70 -10.90 8.37 15.91
C GLU A 70 -9.65 9.25 15.86
N TYR A 71 -9.45 9.95 14.75
CA TYR A 71 -8.28 10.79 14.52
C TYR A 71 -8.62 12.28 14.59
N ALA A 72 -9.84 12.64 14.16
CA ALA A 72 -10.29 14.00 13.93
C ALA A 72 -10.60 14.78 15.22
N GLU A 73 -10.20 16.05 15.27
CA GLU A 73 -10.61 16.98 16.33
C GLU A 73 -12.06 17.46 16.11
N LEU A 74 -13.04 16.67 16.56
CA LEU A 74 -14.47 16.96 16.52
C LEU A 74 -14.98 17.42 17.90
N ASP A 75 -16.00 18.28 17.94
CA ASP A 75 -16.61 18.74 19.20
C ASP A 75 -17.90 17.99 19.53
N GLY A 76 -18.51 17.31 18.56
CA GLY A 76 -19.70 16.49 18.76
C GLY A 76 -20.03 15.62 17.55
N ILE A 77 -20.69 14.50 17.79
CA ILE A 77 -21.02 13.51 16.75
C ILE A 77 -22.51 13.17 16.80
N ILE A 78 -23.15 13.17 15.65
CA ILE A 78 -24.48 12.63 15.41
C ILE A 78 -24.33 11.35 14.60
N PHE A 79 -24.86 10.22 15.08
CA PHE A 79 -24.78 8.93 14.40
C PHE A 79 -26.16 8.46 13.95
N ALA A 80 -26.41 8.45 12.63
CA ALA A 80 -27.68 8.03 12.04
C ALA A 80 -27.80 6.50 11.91
N SER A 81 -27.71 5.81 13.06
CA SER A 81 -27.60 4.34 13.16
C SER A 81 -28.70 3.57 12.40
N GLU A 82 -29.95 4.02 12.50
CA GLU A 82 -31.14 3.38 11.90
C GLU A 82 -31.11 3.31 10.36
N ARG A 83 -30.21 4.08 9.72
CA ARG A 83 -30.07 4.08 8.26
C ARG A 83 -29.13 3.00 7.77
N PHE A 84 -28.23 2.50 8.62
CA PHE A 84 -27.30 1.45 8.25
C PHE A 84 -28.01 0.11 8.16
N ARG A 85 -27.65 -0.69 7.15
CA ARG A 85 -28.24 -2.02 6.94
C ARG A 85 -27.45 -3.16 7.58
N LYS A 86 -26.14 -2.97 7.78
CA LYS A 86 -25.21 -3.98 8.27
C LYS A 86 -24.99 -3.85 9.77
N GLN A 87 -25.53 -4.78 10.55
CA GLN A 87 -25.48 -4.72 12.03
C GLN A 87 -24.05 -4.78 12.58
N SER A 88 -23.16 -5.54 11.94
CA SER A 88 -21.75 -5.61 12.36
C SER A 88 -21.02 -4.27 12.20
N LEU A 89 -21.35 -3.50 11.17
CA LEU A 89 -20.78 -2.17 10.94
C LEU A 89 -21.30 -1.18 11.99
N ILE A 90 -22.60 -1.21 12.29
CA ILE A 90 -23.20 -0.39 13.37
C ILE A 90 -22.47 -0.66 14.68
N SER A 91 -22.29 -1.95 15.02
CA SER A 91 -21.64 -2.36 16.27
C SER A 91 -20.19 -1.86 16.33
N ARG A 92 -19.43 -2.02 15.24
CA ARG A 92 -18.06 -1.51 15.13
C ARG A 92 -18.01 0.01 15.33
N ILE A 93 -18.86 0.78 14.65
CA ILE A 93 -18.90 2.24 14.80
C ILE A 93 -19.21 2.63 16.25
N ILE A 94 -20.20 2.01 16.88
CA ILE A 94 -20.54 2.27 18.29
C ILE A 94 -19.34 1.98 19.21
N GLU A 95 -18.63 0.86 19.01
CA GLU A 95 -17.45 0.52 19.81
C GLU A 95 -16.32 1.57 19.71
N HIS A 96 -16.15 2.19 18.54
CA HIS A 96 -15.19 3.29 18.39
C HIS A 96 -15.72 4.58 19.04
N LEU A 97 -16.98 4.95 18.79
CA LEU A 97 -17.57 6.18 19.32
C LEU A 97 -17.61 6.23 20.85
N VAL A 98 -17.89 5.10 21.52
CA VAL A 98 -17.94 5.04 23.00
C VAL A 98 -16.56 5.24 23.65
N LYS A 99 -15.48 5.01 22.91
CA LYS A 99 -14.11 5.23 23.40
C LYS A 99 -13.66 6.69 23.26
N LEU A 100 -14.40 7.51 22.52
CA LEU A 100 -14.06 8.93 22.32
C LEU A 100 -14.53 9.76 23.51
N ASP A 101 -13.71 10.72 23.94
CA ASP A 101 -14.09 11.73 24.93
C ASP A 101 -14.84 12.91 24.24
N ILE A 102 -15.79 12.57 23.37
CA ILE A 102 -16.55 13.51 22.54
C ILE A 102 -18.04 13.21 22.71
N PRO A 103 -18.90 14.22 22.95
CA PRO A 103 -20.35 14.02 23.00
C PRO A 103 -20.88 13.36 21.72
N CYS A 104 -21.50 12.19 21.87
CA CYS A 104 -22.08 11.41 20.78
C CYS A 104 -23.58 11.21 20.99
N LEU A 105 -24.39 11.48 19.96
CA LEU A 105 -25.84 11.31 19.96
C LEU A 105 -26.26 10.42 18.79
N ALA A 106 -26.96 9.32 19.08
CA ALA A 106 -27.50 8.44 18.06
C ALA A 106 -28.93 8.84 17.65
N LEU A 107 -29.26 8.64 16.38
CA LEU A 107 -30.62 8.73 15.84
C LEU A 107 -31.19 7.31 15.66
N GLY A 108 -32.43 7.09 16.08
CA GLY A 108 -33.14 5.83 15.86
C GLY A 108 -33.27 4.98 17.11
N ASP A 109 -33.16 3.66 17.00
CA ASP A 109 -33.38 2.73 18.13
C ASP A 109 -32.12 2.51 18.98
N ASN A 110 -32.23 1.67 20.02
CA ASN A 110 -31.22 1.46 21.05
C ASN A 110 -29.79 1.20 20.49
N CYS A 111 -28.90 2.17 20.69
CA CYS A 111 -27.49 2.14 20.28
C CYS A 111 -26.54 1.85 21.45
N GLY A 112 -26.85 0.81 22.24
CA GLY A 112 -26.05 0.43 23.39
C GLY A 112 -26.05 1.52 24.47
N SER A 113 -24.89 2.12 24.74
CA SER A 113 -24.73 3.16 25.77
C SER A 113 -24.87 4.59 25.23
N LEU A 114 -25.00 4.79 23.92
CA LEU A 114 -25.12 6.13 23.35
C LEU A 114 -26.50 6.73 23.68
N PRO A 115 -26.58 8.01 24.09
CA PRO A 115 -27.83 8.74 24.13
C PRO A 115 -28.53 8.71 22.77
N VAL A 116 -29.85 8.54 22.78
CA VAL A 116 -30.66 8.41 21.57
C VAL A 116 -31.70 9.53 21.49
N ILE A 117 -31.95 10.03 20.28
CA ILE A 117 -33.08 10.91 19.97
C ILE A 117 -33.93 10.32 18.85
N HIS A 118 -35.25 10.43 18.99
CA HIS A 118 -36.21 10.02 17.98
C HIS A 118 -36.94 11.22 17.38
N SER A 119 -37.43 11.07 16.15
CA SER A 119 -38.29 12.06 15.52
C SER A 119 -39.66 12.15 16.21
N ARG A 120 -40.22 13.36 16.24
CA ARG A 120 -41.61 13.58 16.68
C ARG A 120 -42.56 13.17 15.56
N GLN A 121 -43.35 12.13 15.79
CA GLN A 121 -44.23 11.54 14.76
C GLN A 121 -45.71 11.63 15.11
N ARG A 122 -46.05 11.64 16.41
CA ARG A 122 -47.41 11.67 16.92
C ARG A 122 -48.23 12.86 16.41
N GLU A 123 -47.70 14.07 16.51
CA GLU A 123 -48.40 15.31 16.12
C GLU A 123 -48.79 15.32 14.65
N TYR A 124 -48.00 14.68 13.77
CA TYR A 124 -48.25 14.75 12.33
C TYR A 124 -49.26 13.72 11.86
N ILE A 125 -49.24 12.51 12.43
CA ILE A 125 -50.37 11.59 12.22
C ILE A 125 -51.65 12.20 12.81
N TYR A 126 -51.58 12.84 13.97
CA TYR A 126 -52.74 13.57 14.49
C TYR A 126 -53.28 14.59 13.46
N CYS A 127 -52.41 15.40 12.86
CA CYS A 127 -52.80 16.37 11.83
C CYS A 127 -53.41 15.72 10.57
N ILE A 128 -52.88 14.60 10.07
CA ILE A 128 -53.42 13.96 8.86
C ILE A 128 -54.80 13.32 9.14
N ILE A 129 -55.00 12.77 10.33
CA ILE A 129 -56.30 12.21 10.73
C ILE A 129 -57.31 13.34 10.97
N LYS A 130 -56.90 14.43 11.62
CA LYS A 130 -57.75 15.62 11.75
C LYS A 130 -58.11 16.23 10.40
N HIS A 131 -57.21 16.18 9.42
CA HIS A 131 -57.56 16.58 8.06
C HIS A 131 -58.68 15.72 7.47
N LEU A 132 -58.61 14.39 7.59
CA LEU A 132 -59.66 13.47 7.14
C LEU A 132 -61.01 13.74 7.82
N ILE A 133 -61.00 14.03 9.12
CA ILE A 133 -62.21 14.28 9.90
C ILE A 133 -62.78 15.68 9.63
N ASP A 134 -61.97 16.72 9.79
CA ASP A 134 -62.45 18.11 9.84
C ASP A 134 -62.71 18.68 8.44
N VAL A 135 -61.95 18.24 7.42
CA VAL A 135 -62.08 18.76 6.05
C VAL A 135 -63.04 17.92 5.22
N HIS A 136 -63.00 16.60 5.35
CA HIS A 136 -63.81 15.68 4.54
C HIS A 136 -65.01 15.08 5.28
N GLY A 137 -65.04 15.17 6.61
CA GLY A 137 -66.15 14.64 7.41
C GLY A 137 -66.12 13.13 7.58
N TYR A 138 -65.01 12.46 7.25
CA TYR A 138 -64.87 11.01 7.37
C TYR A 138 -64.96 10.57 8.83
N ARG A 139 -65.64 9.43 9.07
CA ARG A 139 -65.93 8.92 10.42
C ARG A 139 -65.42 7.50 10.63
N ASP A 140 -65.52 6.63 9.63
CA ASP A 140 -64.91 5.30 9.68
C ASP A 140 -63.51 5.34 9.04
N ILE A 141 -62.50 5.57 9.88
CA ILE A 141 -61.10 5.72 9.46
C ILE A 141 -60.29 4.57 10.02
N TRP A 142 -59.80 3.70 9.15
CA TRP A 142 -58.92 2.59 9.53
C TRP A 142 -57.46 3.04 9.51
N PHE A 143 -56.62 2.34 10.28
CA PHE A 143 -55.20 2.67 10.39
C PHE A 143 -54.32 1.46 10.13
N ILE A 144 -53.42 1.56 9.14
CA ILE A 144 -52.40 0.54 8.88
C ILE A 144 -51.07 1.05 9.43
N THR A 145 -50.63 0.52 10.56
CA THR A 145 -49.38 0.87 11.23
C THR A 145 -48.23 -0.07 10.82
N GLY A 146 -47.04 0.15 11.38
CA GLY A 146 -45.88 -0.71 11.16
C GLY A 146 -45.81 -1.88 12.13
N ARG A 147 -44.58 -2.29 12.46
CA ARG A 147 -44.31 -3.40 13.39
C ARG A 147 -44.75 -3.05 14.81
N PRO A 148 -45.37 -3.96 15.58
CA PRO A 148 -45.90 -3.65 16.92
C PRO A 148 -44.87 -3.10 17.91
N ASP A 149 -43.62 -3.59 17.84
CA ASP A 149 -42.58 -3.31 18.83
C ASP A 149 -41.70 -2.09 18.47
N SER A 150 -42.03 -1.33 17.41
CA SER A 150 -41.22 -0.18 17.00
C SER A 150 -41.70 1.13 17.64
N TYR A 151 -40.75 2.01 17.98
CA TYR A 151 -41.04 3.36 18.47
C TYR A 151 -41.96 4.12 17.49
N SER A 152 -41.63 4.08 16.20
CA SER A 152 -42.38 4.74 15.14
C SER A 152 -43.83 4.26 15.05
N SER A 153 -44.10 2.95 15.14
CA SER A 153 -45.48 2.43 15.15
C SER A 153 -46.25 2.90 16.37
N SER A 154 -45.64 2.86 17.55
CA SER A 154 -46.26 3.30 18.80
C SER A 154 -46.67 4.77 18.74
N GLU A 155 -45.75 5.64 18.31
CA GLU A 155 -45.99 7.08 18.22
C GLU A 155 -47.00 7.44 17.13
N ARG A 156 -46.91 6.82 15.95
CA ARG A 156 -47.87 7.03 14.86
C ARG A 156 -49.28 6.57 15.26
N THR A 157 -49.40 5.40 15.88
CA THR A 157 -50.68 4.88 16.38
C THR A 157 -51.26 5.78 17.46
N ALA A 158 -50.44 6.30 18.37
CA ALA A 158 -50.88 7.23 19.39
C ALA A 158 -51.42 8.56 18.80
N GLY A 159 -50.85 9.02 17.68
CA GLY A 159 -51.34 10.18 16.94
C GLY A 159 -52.75 9.96 16.37
N TYR A 160 -52.96 8.79 15.76
CA TYR A 160 -54.28 8.36 15.26
C TYR A 160 -55.31 8.26 16.39
N LEU A 161 -54.97 7.56 17.48
CA LEU A 161 -55.84 7.40 18.64
C LEU A 161 -56.22 8.75 19.27
N SER A 162 -55.27 9.68 19.36
CA SER A 162 -55.50 11.02 19.92
C SER A 162 -56.49 11.82 19.07
N ALA A 163 -56.33 11.81 17.73
CA ALA A 163 -57.21 12.54 16.81
C ALA A 163 -58.64 11.98 16.78
N MET A 164 -58.78 10.65 16.80
CA MET A 164 -60.09 9.97 16.86
C MET A 164 -60.81 10.27 18.18
N LYS A 165 -60.09 10.15 19.31
CA LYS A 165 -60.63 10.41 20.64
C LYS A 165 -61.10 11.85 20.81
N GLU A 166 -60.30 12.83 20.38
CA GLU A 166 -60.65 14.25 20.48
C GLU A 166 -61.88 14.59 19.64
N SER A 167 -62.00 13.97 18.46
CA SER A 167 -63.16 14.15 17.57
C SER A 167 -64.39 13.34 17.99
N GLY A 168 -64.33 12.61 19.12
CA GLY A 168 -65.45 11.80 19.63
C GLY A 168 -65.80 10.58 18.79
N LEU A 169 -64.85 10.08 17.98
CA LEU A 169 -65.03 8.88 17.15
C LEU A 169 -64.55 7.64 17.90
N SER A 170 -65.32 6.55 17.83
CA SER A 170 -64.94 5.27 18.43
C SER A 170 -63.84 4.60 17.61
N VAL A 171 -62.76 4.21 18.26
CA VAL A 171 -61.72 3.37 17.65
C VAL A 171 -62.00 1.91 17.97
N ARG A 172 -61.96 1.08 16.93
CA ARG A 172 -62.08 -0.37 17.02
C ARG A 172 -60.70 -1.00 16.82
N GLU A 173 -60.28 -1.87 17.74
CA GLU A 173 -58.97 -2.54 17.63
C GLU A 173 -58.86 -3.41 16.37
N ASP A 174 -59.97 -4.01 15.91
CA ASP A 174 -60.01 -4.80 14.68
C ASP A 174 -59.96 -3.96 13.39
N ARG A 175 -59.79 -2.63 13.52
CA ARG A 175 -59.58 -1.66 12.42
C ARG A 175 -58.20 -1.00 12.45
N ILE A 176 -57.33 -1.46 13.36
CA ILE A 176 -55.90 -1.13 13.38
C ILE A 176 -55.13 -2.36 12.93
N PHE A 177 -54.42 -2.24 11.81
CA PHE A 177 -53.66 -3.34 11.23
C PHE A 177 -52.17 -3.10 11.38
N TYR A 178 -51.42 -4.12 11.78
CA TYR A 178 -49.97 -4.06 11.93
C TYR A 178 -49.29 -4.65 10.70
N GLY A 179 -48.55 -3.80 9.97
CA GLY A 179 -47.72 -4.17 8.84
C GLY A 179 -46.23 -4.28 9.19
N ASP A 180 -45.42 -4.32 8.15
CA ASP A 180 -43.94 -4.33 8.21
C ASP A 180 -43.33 -3.17 7.43
N TYR A 181 -44.13 -2.13 7.16
CA TYR A 181 -43.82 -1.01 6.25
C TYR A 181 -43.68 -1.43 4.77
N TRP A 182 -44.06 -2.66 4.43
CA TRP A 182 -43.99 -3.19 3.08
C TRP A 182 -45.36 -3.56 2.51
N LYS A 183 -45.36 -4.10 1.30
CA LYS A 183 -46.55 -4.26 0.46
C LYS A 183 -47.50 -5.37 0.91
N ALA A 184 -47.00 -6.37 1.64
CA ALA A 184 -47.73 -7.62 1.86
C ALA A 184 -49.04 -7.42 2.64
N VAL A 185 -48.96 -6.81 3.82
CA VAL A 185 -50.12 -6.56 4.70
C VAL A 185 -51.15 -5.62 4.05
N PRO A 186 -50.79 -4.43 3.53
CA PRO A 186 -51.75 -3.55 2.88
C PRO A 186 -52.42 -4.19 1.67
N SER A 187 -51.69 -4.93 0.83
CA SER A 187 -52.31 -5.67 -0.29
C SER A 187 -53.29 -6.74 0.19
N GLN A 188 -52.99 -7.47 1.26
CA GLN A 188 -53.94 -8.44 1.83
C GLN A 188 -55.22 -7.76 2.35
N ILE A 189 -55.10 -6.61 3.01
CA ILE A 189 -56.25 -5.85 3.52
C ILE A 189 -57.10 -5.34 2.35
N ALA A 190 -56.48 -4.73 1.33
CA ALA A 190 -57.18 -4.29 0.14
C ALA A 190 -57.90 -5.44 -0.57
N GLN A 191 -57.23 -6.59 -0.74
CA GLN A 191 -57.85 -7.75 -1.39
C GLN A 191 -59.10 -8.23 -0.63
N LYS A 192 -59.06 -8.27 0.70
CA LYS A 192 -60.23 -8.61 1.52
C LYS A 192 -61.38 -7.61 1.37
N ILE A 193 -61.09 -6.34 1.16
CA ILE A 193 -62.11 -5.31 0.87
C ILE A 193 -62.70 -5.53 -0.54
N VAL A 194 -61.86 -5.84 -1.53
CA VAL A 194 -62.28 -6.15 -2.90
C VAL A 194 -63.16 -7.39 -2.96
N ASP A 195 -62.79 -8.44 -2.22
CA ASP A 195 -63.53 -9.71 -2.16
C ASP A 195 -64.82 -9.59 -1.31
N GLY A 196 -65.02 -8.47 -0.62
CA GLY A 196 -66.18 -8.23 0.25
C GLY A 196 -66.11 -8.94 1.60
N GLU A 197 -64.96 -9.50 1.98
CA GLU A 197 -64.73 -10.07 3.32
C GLU A 197 -64.64 -8.98 4.39
N LEU A 198 -64.16 -7.79 4.01
CA LEU A 198 -64.08 -6.60 4.85
C LEU A 198 -64.97 -5.50 4.27
N GLU A 199 -65.65 -4.77 5.15
CA GLU A 199 -66.44 -3.59 4.78
C GLU A 199 -65.53 -2.47 4.25
N ARG A 200 -66.11 -1.52 3.49
CA ARG A 200 -65.39 -0.35 2.99
C ARG A 200 -65.42 0.77 4.04
N PRO A 201 -64.27 1.23 4.58
CA PRO A 201 -64.22 2.43 5.38
C PRO A 201 -64.36 3.69 4.52
N ASP A 202 -64.59 4.83 5.17
CA ASP A 202 -64.50 6.15 4.52
C ASP A 202 -63.05 6.45 4.09
N ALA A 203 -62.09 6.09 4.94
CA ALA A 203 -60.67 6.33 4.70
C ALA A 203 -59.77 5.28 5.35
N ILE A 204 -58.60 5.05 4.76
CA ILE A 204 -57.52 4.25 5.32
C ILE A 204 -56.26 5.11 5.39
N ALA A 205 -55.82 5.41 6.61
CA ALA A 205 -54.56 6.10 6.84
C ALA A 205 -53.43 5.07 7.04
N CYS A 206 -52.39 5.16 6.22
CA CYS A 206 -51.22 4.30 6.31
C CYS A 206 -50.08 5.03 7.01
N ALA A 207 -49.39 4.32 7.90
CA ALA A 207 -48.21 4.82 8.57
C ALA A 207 -46.98 4.89 7.65
N SER A 208 -47.03 4.53 6.38
CA SER A 208 -45.94 4.73 5.42
C SER A 208 -46.47 4.80 3.99
N ASP A 209 -45.79 5.56 3.14
CA ASP A 209 -46.13 5.75 1.73
C ASP A 209 -46.04 4.45 0.91
N VAL A 210 -45.07 3.57 1.20
CA VAL A 210 -44.96 2.27 0.51
C VAL A 210 -46.21 1.44 0.73
N MET A 211 -46.72 1.44 1.97
CA MET A 211 -47.95 0.73 2.31
C MET A 211 -49.18 1.36 1.66
N ALA A 212 -49.26 2.69 1.68
CA ALA A 212 -50.35 3.44 1.06
C ALA A 212 -50.43 3.18 -0.44
N VAL A 213 -49.30 3.21 -1.16
CA VAL A 213 -49.26 2.95 -2.59
C VAL A 213 -49.65 1.51 -2.92
N ALA A 214 -49.13 0.52 -2.17
CA ALA A 214 -49.51 -0.87 -2.35
C ALA A 214 -51.02 -1.11 -2.11
N LEU A 215 -51.58 -0.43 -1.11
CA LEU A 215 -53.02 -0.45 -0.82
C LEU A 215 -53.81 0.11 -2.01
N ILE A 216 -53.46 1.30 -2.50
CA ILE A 216 -54.10 1.95 -3.65
C ILE A 216 -54.06 1.04 -4.88
N GLU A 217 -52.89 0.51 -5.23
CA GLU A 217 -52.72 -0.35 -6.41
C GLU A 217 -53.60 -1.59 -6.37
N THR A 218 -53.75 -2.18 -5.18
CA THR A 218 -54.57 -3.38 -4.98
C THR A 218 -56.06 -3.03 -5.02
N LEU A 219 -56.49 -1.92 -4.41
CA LEU A 219 -57.88 -1.44 -4.45
C LEU A 219 -58.32 -1.10 -5.89
N GLU A 220 -57.51 -0.32 -6.62
CA GLU A 220 -57.79 0.10 -8.00
C GLU A 220 -57.87 -1.10 -8.94
N SER A 221 -56.98 -2.09 -8.77
CA SER A 221 -57.00 -3.33 -9.55
C SER A 221 -58.27 -4.15 -9.32
N GLY A 222 -58.88 -4.02 -8.14
CA GLY A 222 -60.16 -4.62 -7.77
C GLY A 222 -61.39 -3.76 -8.09
N GLY A 223 -61.22 -2.62 -8.78
CA GLY A 223 -62.31 -1.73 -9.16
C GLY A 223 -62.82 -0.80 -8.05
N ILE A 224 -62.05 -0.62 -6.97
CA ILE A 224 -62.32 0.36 -5.91
C ILE A 224 -61.46 1.61 -6.18
N HIS A 225 -62.10 2.76 -6.35
CA HIS A 225 -61.43 3.99 -6.74
C HIS A 225 -60.94 4.78 -5.53
N VAL A 226 -59.73 5.34 -5.63
CA VAL A 226 -59.16 6.24 -4.64
C VAL A 226 -59.07 7.63 -5.26
N PRO A 227 -59.69 8.68 -4.69
CA PRO A 227 -60.35 8.74 -3.38
C PRO A 227 -61.87 8.44 -3.36
N GLU A 228 -62.52 8.22 -4.50
CA GLU A 228 -64.00 8.28 -4.62
C GLU A 228 -64.73 7.23 -3.78
N ASP A 229 -64.20 6.01 -3.69
CA ASP A 229 -64.77 4.93 -2.89
C ASP A 229 -64.12 4.87 -1.50
N ILE A 230 -62.79 5.01 -1.42
CA ILE A 230 -62.01 4.99 -0.17
C ILE A 230 -60.88 6.02 -0.27
N ALA A 231 -60.81 6.97 0.66
CA ALA A 231 -59.69 7.89 0.74
C ALA A 231 -58.46 7.20 1.35
N VAL A 232 -57.27 7.50 0.84
CA VAL A 232 -56.01 6.92 1.33
C VAL A 232 -54.98 8.01 1.63
N THR A 233 -54.31 7.90 2.77
CA THR A 233 -53.18 8.77 3.13
C THR A 233 -51.94 7.95 3.49
N GLY A 234 -50.77 8.57 3.29
CA GLY A 234 -49.47 7.99 3.62
C GLY A 234 -48.68 8.84 4.62
N TYR A 235 -47.41 8.49 4.75
CA TYR A 235 -46.44 9.11 5.64
C TYR A 235 -45.03 8.84 5.06
N ASP A 236 -44.07 9.74 5.24
CA ASP A 236 -42.65 9.70 4.79
C ASP A 236 -42.33 10.67 3.62
N GLY A 237 -43.29 11.02 2.75
CA GLY A 237 -43.10 12.02 1.70
C GLY A 237 -42.23 11.54 0.54
N GLY A 238 -42.23 10.25 0.23
CA GLY A 238 -41.39 9.64 -0.81
C GLY A 238 -41.65 10.21 -2.21
N TRP A 239 -40.64 10.19 -3.08
CA TRP A 239 -40.74 10.75 -4.44
C TRP A 239 -41.83 10.08 -5.29
N TYR A 240 -42.07 8.79 -5.10
CA TYR A 240 -43.07 8.01 -5.83
C TYR A 240 -44.52 8.39 -5.48
N THR A 241 -44.74 9.14 -4.40
CA THR A 241 -46.07 9.63 -4.00
C THR A 241 -46.67 10.63 -4.99
N LEU A 242 -45.82 11.31 -5.77
CA LEU A 242 -46.24 12.28 -6.79
C LEU A 242 -47.06 11.62 -7.91
N PHE A 243 -46.66 10.44 -8.37
CA PHE A 243 -47.33 9.74 -9.47
C PHE A 243 -48.75 9.28 -9.14
N ARG A 244 -49.06 9.14 -7.85
CA ARG A 244 -50.37 8.72 -7.36
C ARG A 244 -51.16 9.85 -6.72
N GLY A 245 -50.62 11.07 -6.71
CA GLY A 245 -51.23 12.19 -6.01
C GLY A 245 -51.52 11.86 -4.53
N LEU A 246 -50.63 11.09 -3.89
CA LEU A 246 -50.84 10.61 -2.52
C LEU A 246 -50.68 11.77 -1.52
N THR A 247 -51.70 11.98 -0.69
CA THR A 247 -51.66 12.85 0.47
C THR A 247 -50.77 12.22 1.55
N THR A 248 -49.71 12.91 1.95
CA THR A 248 -48.66 12.37 2.83
C THR A 248 -48.03 13.45 3.72
N ILE A 249 -47.01 13.12 4.49
CA ILE A 249 -46.25 14.03 5.38
C ILE A 249 -44.77 13.99 4.99
N SER A 250 -44.13 15.16 4.88
CA SER A 250 -42.68 15.29 4.67
C SER A 250 -42.03 16.27 5.65
N GLY A 251 -40.70 16.36 5.66
CA GLY A 251 -39.93 17.25 6.53
C GLY A 251 -39.58 16.67 7.90
N ARG A 252 -39.93 15.40 8.17
CA ARG A 252 -39.66 14.73 9.45
C ARG A 252 -38.19 14.76 9.80
N ASP A 253 -37.37 14.34 8.85
CA ASP A 253 -35.94 14.15 9.06
C ASP A 253 -35.21 15.50 9.14
N MET A 254 -35.73 16.54 8.49
CA MET A 254 -35.24 17.91 8.61
C MET A 254 -35.42 18.46 10.03
N GLN A 255 -36.59 18.29 10.67
CA GLN A 255 -36.74 18.70 12.07
C GLN A 255 -35.89 17.83 13.01
N LEU A 256 -35.79 16.51 12.76
CA LEU A 256 -34.95 15.61 13.55
C LEU A 256 -33.48 16.06 13.53
N GLY A 257 -32.96 16.46 12.36
CA GLY A 257 -31.60 16.97 12.23
C GLY A 257 -31.35 18.21 13.08
N ALA A 258 -32.28 19.19 13.06
CA ALA A 258 -32.18 20.38 13.90
C ALA A 258 -32.27 20.04 15.40
N ASP A 259 -33.18 19.14 15.78
CA ASP A 259 -33.34 18.68 17.17
C ASP A 259 -32.09 17.97 17.68
N ALA A 260 -31.46 17.16 16.83
CA ALA A 260 -30.23 16.45 17.15
C ALA A 260 -29.08 17.42 17.43
N VAL A 261 -28.90 18.46 16.61
CA VAL A 261 -27.88 19.49 16.84
C VAL A 261 -28.15 20.26 18.13
N CYS A 262 -29.40 20.62 18.42
CA CYS A 262 -29.76 21.27 19.68
C CYS A 262 -29.42 20.38 20.89
N ARG A 263 -29.82 19.10 20.85
CA ARG A 263 -29.56 18.15 21.93
C ARG A 263 -28.07 17.92 22.14
N LEU A 264 -27.33 17.72 21.05
CA LEU A 264 -25.87 17.55 21.07
C LEU A 264 -25.18 18.81 21.61
N SER A 265 -25.60 20.01 21.20
CA SER A 265 -25.06 21.27 21.70
C SER A 265 -25.22 21.42 23.21
N CYS A 266 -26.35 20.99 23.78
CA CYS A 266 -26.54 20.94 25.23
C CYS A 266 -25.54 19.98 25.90
N MET A 267 -25.27 18.82 25.29
CA MET A 267 -24.28 17.84 25.79
C MET A 267 -22.85 18.40 25.73
N MET A 268 -22.56 19.28 24.77
CA MET A 268 -21.30 20.01 24.63
C MET A 268 -21.17 21.21 25.59
N GLY A 269 -22.15 21.45 26.46
CA GLY A 269 -22.17 22.60 27.37
C GLY A 269 -22.41 23.95 26.69
N VAL A 270 -22.87 23.97 25.43
CA VAL A 270 -23.21 25.20 24.71
C VAL A 270 -24.61 25.64 25.13
N GLN A 271 -24.73 26.87 25.62
CA GLN A 271 -26.01 27.45 25.99
C GLN A 271 -26.88 27.59 24.73
N THR A 272 -27.95 26.79 24.64
CA THR A 272 -28.80 26.74 23.45
C THR A 272 -29.58 28.04 23.26
N LEU A 273 -29.21 28.79 22.21
CA LEU A 273 -30.05 29.79 21.57
C LEU A 273 -31.12 29.10 20.69
N GLU A 274 -32.22 29.81 20.44
CA GLU A 274 -33.43 29.40 19.69
C GLU A 274 -33.27 28.19 18.75
N ARG A 275 -33.93 27.08 19.10
CA ARG A 275 -34.21 25.93 18.23
C ARG A 275 -34.87 26.38 16.93
N SER A 276 -34.38 25.90 15.79
CA SER A 276 -35.07 26.09 14.52
C SER A 276 -36.32 25.21 14.49
N ASP A 277 -37.48 25.85 14.37
CA ASP A 277 -38.74 25.17 14.11
C ASP A 277 -38.92 25.06 12.59
N LEU A 278 -38.44 23.93 12.05
CA LEU A 278 -38.49 23.58 10.64
C LEU A 278 -39.79 22.80 10.41
N PRO A 279 -40.79 23.37 9.72
CA PRO A 279 -42.11 22.78 9.67
C PRO A 279 -42.07 21.45 8.90
N GLN A 280 -42.43 20.33 9.58
CA GLN A 280 -42.95 19.18 8.84
C GLN A 280 -44.31 19.57 8.28
N LYS A 281 -44.63 19.08 7.08
CA LYS A 281 -45.78 19.53 6.32
C LYS A 281 -46.65 18.34 5.94
N VAL A 282 -47.96 18.52 6.11
CA VAL A 282 -48.95 17.66 5.47
C VAL A 282 -49.04 18.11 4.00
N ASN A 283 -48.57 17.26 3.11
CA ASN A 283 -48.65 17.46 1.67
C ASN A 283 -50.02 16.95 1.21
N ILE A 284 -51.01 17.84 1.23
CA ILE A 284 -52.36 17.55 0.76
C ILE A 284 -52.34 17.42 -0.77
N ARG A 285 -52.81 16.27 -1.26
CA ARG A 285 -52.95 15.94 -2.68
C ARG A 285 -54.34 15.33 -2.95
N THR A 286 -54.50 14.55 -4.00
CA THR A 286 -55.81 14.08 -4.48
C THR A 286 -56.30 12.83 -3.76
N SER A 287 -55.42 11.97 -3.23
CA SER A 287 -55.83 10.68 -2.64
C SER A 287 -56.68 10.77 -1.37
N CYS A 288 -56.76 11.95 -0.74
CA CYS A 288 -57.67 12.21 0.38
C CYS A 288 -59.01 12.81 -0.04
N GLY A 289 -59.24 13.09 -1.32
CA GLY A 289 -60.45 13.77 -1.83
C GLY A 289 -60.30 15.29 -2.02
N CYS A 290 -59.13 15.89 -1.73
CA CYS A 290 -58.91 17.32 -1.94
C CYS A 290 -58.76 17.67 -3.43
N SER A 291 -59.32 18.81 -3.85
CA SER A 291 -59.27 19.24 -5.25
C SER A 291 -57.89 19.79 -5.66
N PRO A 292 -57.46 19.60 -6.93
CA PRO A 292 -56.15 20.06 -7.43
C PRO A 292 -55.90 21.58 -7.30
N GLN A 293 -56.98 22.38 -7.23
CA GLN A 293 -56.88 23.84 -7.07
C GLN A 293 -56.49 24.28 -5.65
N LYS A 294 -56.72 23.44 -4.65
CA LYS A 294 -56.26 23.66 -3.26
C LYS A 294 -54.87 23.08 -2.98
N VAL A 295 -54.30 22.33 -3.93
CA VAL A 295 -52.96 21.73 -3.82
C VAL A 295 -51.91 22.80 -4.14
N ASN A 296 -51.02 23.07 -3.19
CA ASN A 296 -49.96 24.06 -3.35
C ASN A 296 -48.72 23.45 -4.02
N TRP A 297 -48.75 23.38 -5.36
CA TRP A 297 -47.68 22.81 -6.19
C TRP A 297 -46.31 23.50 -6.03
N LYS A 298 -46.24 24.70 -5.42
CA LYS A 298 -44.97 25.41 -5.20
C LYS A 298 -43.97 24.65 -4.32
N ASN A 299 -44.45 23.80 -3.41
CA ASN A 299 -43.58 22.99 -2.56
C ASN A 299 -43.13 21.67 -3.24
N ASP A 300 -43.90 21.15 -4.20
CA ASP A 300 -43.56 19.93 -4.95
C ASP A 300 -42.47 20.18 -6.01
N LEU A 301 -42.22 21.45 -6.37
CA LEU A 301 -41.17 21.87 -7.31
C LEU A 301 -39.74 21.44 -6.91
N SER A 302 -39.43 21.26 -5.62
CA SER A 302 -38.12 20.74 -5.20
C SER A 302 -37.99 19.24 -5.45
N LEU A 303 -39.03 18.46 -5.20
CA LEU A 303 -39.10 17.02 -5.49
C LEU A 303 -39.15 16.75 -7.00
N GLU A 304 -39.91 17.54 -7.76
CA GLU A 304 -39.93 17.47 -9.23
C GLU A 304 -38.56 17.81 -9.82
N LYS A 305 -37.90 18.89 -9.39
CA LYS A 305 -36.52 19.20 -9.82
C LYS A 305 -35.53 18.08 -9.49
N ARG A 306 -35.68 17.43 -8.32
CA ARG A 306 -34.87 16.26 -7.94
C ARG A 306 -35.12 15.09 -8.89
N PHE A 307 -36.38 14.81 -9.22
CA PHE A 307 -36.76 13.73 -10.14
C PHE A 307 -36.29 14.01 -11.57
N GLU A 308 -36.42 15.26 -12.04
CA GLU A 308 -35.95 15.72 -13.34
C GLU A 308 -34.42 15.61 -13.44
N LYS A 309 -33.66 16.01 -12.40
CA LYS A 309 -32.21 15.77 -12.31
C LYS A 309 -31.88 14.28 -12.38
N LYS A 310 -32.59 13.43 -11.64
CA LYS A 310 -32.35 11.98 -11.57
C LYS A 310 -32.63 11.29 -12.91
N ILE A 311 -33.72 11.64 -13.61
CA ILE A 311 -34.03 11.11 -14.95
C ILE A 311 -33.02 11.60 -16.01
N ASN A 312 -32.68 12.89 -15.99
CA ASN A 312 -31.72 13.45 -16.96
C ASN A 312 -30.33 12.82 -16.81
N HIS A 313 -29.95 12.44 -15.60
CA HIS A 313 -28.71 11.73 -15.31
C HIS A 313 -28.71 10.28 -15.84
N LEU A 314 -29.83 9.58 -15.71
CA LEU A 314 -29.94 8.13 -15.98
C LEU A 314 -30.01 7.74 -17.47
N MET A 315 -30.44 8.61 -18.39
CA MET A 315 -30.87 8.12 -19.72
C MET A 315 -29.87 8.23 -20.88
N TYR A 316 -28.86 9.11 -20.88
CA TYR A 316 -27.99 9.26 -22.08
C TYR A 316 -26.51 9.64 -21.86
N ARG A 317 -26.11 10.16 -20.69
CA ARG A 317 -24.75 10.70 -20.49
C ARG A 317 -23.75 9.76 -19.81
N GLN A 318 -24.21 8.85 -18.95
CA GLN A 318 -23.31 8.06 -18.10
C GLN A 318 -22.30 7.22 -18.88
N GLN A 319 -22.70 6.51 -19.93
CA GLN A 319 -21.79 5.57 -20.61
C GLN A 319 -20.65 6.27 -21.37
N PHE A 320 -20.92 7.45 -21.95
CA PHE A 320 -19.88 8.27 -22.58
C PHE A 320 -18.93 8.87 -21.53
N LEU A 321 -19.48 9.39 -20.42
CA LEU A 321 -18.70 9.97 -19.33
C LEU A 321 -17.75 8.95 -18.70
N ILE A 322 -18.21 7.72 -18.46
CA ILE A 322 -17.36 6.66 -17.90
C ILE A 322 -16.19 6.33 -18.83
N SER A 323 -16.45 6.21 -20.14
CA SER A 323 -15.40 5.88 -21.11
C SER A 323 -14.34 6.99 -21.19
N ASP A 324 -14.77 8.25 -21.23
CA ASP A 324 -13.88 9.43 -21.21
C ASP A 324 -13.07 9.53 -19.91
N LEU A 325 -13.69 9.27 -18.75
CA LEU A 325 -12.99 9.24 -17.46
C LEU A 325 -11.89 8.16 -17.42
N ILE A 326 -12.21 6.94 -17.87
CA ILE A 326 -11.24 5.85 -17.93
C ILE A 326 -10.08 6.21 -18.86
N GLU A 327 -10.37 6.77 -20.04
CA GLU A 327 -9.33 7.19 -20.98
C GLU A 327 -8.40 8.25 -20.38
N ARG A 328 -8.97 9.31 -19.79
CA ARG A 328 -8.21 10.40 -19.15
C ARG A 328 -7.30 9.90 -18.04
N PHE A 329 -7.84 9.14 -17.10
CA PHE A 329 -7.07 8.65 -15.95
C PHE A 329 -6.10 7.53 -16.31
N SER A 330 -6.34 6.77 -17.39
CA SER A 330 -5.39 5.77 -17.87
C SER A 330 -4.18 6.39 -18.57
N ALA A 331 -4.32 7.61 -19.09
CA ALA A 331 -3.27 8.32 -19.83
C ALA A 331 -2.33 9.16 -18.95
N VAL A 332 -2.58 9.29 -17.64
CA VAL A 332 -1.79 10.14 -16.73
C VAL A 332 -0.34 9.65 -16.62
N ASP A 333 0.63 10.57 -16.74
CA ASP A 333 2.07 10.27 -16.63
C ASP A 333 2.66 10.74 -15.30
N THR A 334 2.14 11.84 -14.76
CA THR A 334 2.61 12.46 -13.51
C THR A 334 1.46 12.78 -12.57
N MET A 335 1.79 13.04 -11.30
CA MET A 335 0.80 13.53 -10.33
C MET A 335 0.18 14.87 -10.77
N GLU A 336 0.93 15.73 -11.45
CA GLU A 336 0.39 16.99 -12.00
C GLU A 336 -0.67 16.71 -13.08
N ASP A 337 -0.41 15.77 -13.99
CA ASP A 337 -1.40 15.38 -15.00
C ASP A 337 -2.65 14.80 -14.36
N TRP A 338 -2.48 13.96 -13.34
CA TRP A 338 -3.59 13.38 -12.59
C TRP A 338 -4.43 14.44 -11.90
N ILE A 339 -3.80 15.43 -11.25
CA ILE A 339 -4.49 16.56 -10.60
C ILE A 339 -5.28 17.36 -11.64
N VAL A 340 -4.70 17.63 -12.81
CA VAL A 340 -5.37 18.34 -13.91
C VAL A 340 -6.58 17.54 -14.40
N GLN A 341 -6.45 16.23 -14.61
CA GLN A 341 -7.59 15.40 -15.03
C GLN A 341 -8.68 15.32 -13.94
N ALA A 342 -8.30 15.20 -12.67
CA ALA A 342 -9.23 15.21 -11.55
C ALA A 342 -9.99 16.55 -11.47
N ASP A 343 -9.30 17.69 -11.51
CA ASP A 343 -9.96 19.00 -11.47
C ASP A 343 -10.87 19.24 -12.68
N GLN A 344 -10.38 18.90 -13.88
CA GLN A 344 -11.12 19.06 -15.12
C GLN A 344 -12.35 18.17 -15.17
N SER A 345 -12.38 17.03 -14.50
CA SER A 345 -13.53 16.10 -14.52
C SER A 345 -14.53 16.33 -13.37
N LEU A 346 -14.18 17.11 -12.34
CA LEU A 346 -15.09 17.46 -11.25
C LEU A 346 -16.35 18.23 -11.70
N HIS A 347 -16.33 18.86 -12.88
CA HIS A 347 -17.53 19.53 -13.44
C HIS A 347 -18.68 18.56 -13.75
N ILE A 348 -18.40 17.25 -13.78
CA ILE A 348 -19.42 16.21 -13.94
C ILE A 348 -20.34 16.16 -12.71
N MET A 349 -19.85 16.60 -11.55
CA MET A 349 -20.60 16.65 -10.30
C MET A 349 -21.32 18.00 -10.17
N ASP A 350 -22.59 18.05 -10.56
CA ASP A 350 -23.42 19.24 -10.41
C ASP A 350 -23.60 19.61 -8.92
N GLY A 351 -23.58 20.91 -8.61
CA GLY A 351 -23.84 21.41 -7.25
C GLY A 351 -22.62 21.46 -6.31
N VAL A 352 -21.51 20.81 -6.66
CA VAL A 352 -20.26 20.87 -5.88
C VAL A 352 -19.61 22.25 -6.01
N LYS A 353 -19.39 22.94 -4.89
CA LYS A 353 -18.77 24.28 -4.85
C LYS A 353 -17.26 24.25 -4.70
N GLY A 354 -16.74 23.12 -4.26
CA GLY A 354 -15.32 22.84 -4.16
C GLY A 354 -15.11 21.38 -3.80
N ALA A 355 -13.91 20.88 -4.03
CA ALA A 355 -13.50 19.57 -3.59
C ALA A 355 -12.04 19.59 -3.13
N ASP A 356 -11.76 18.84 -2.09
CA ASP A 356 -10.41 18.52 -1.63
C ASP A 356 -10.22 17.00 -1.79
N ILE A 357 -9.09 16.57 -2.35
CA ILE A 357 -8.69 15.16 -2.40
C ILE A 357 -7.49 15.01 -1.46
N CYS A 358 -7.65 14.17 -0.44
CA CYS A 358 -6.65 13.96 0.59
C CYS A 358 -6.17 12.51 0.54
N LEU A 359 -4.90 12.30 0.18
CA LEU A 359 -4.26 10.99 0.13
C LEU A 359 -3.51 10.71 1.42
N CYS A 360 -3.43 9.44 1.81
CA CYS A 360 -2.51 9.03 2.87
C CYS A 360 -1.08 9.32 2.44
N GLU A 361 -0.17 9.65 3.36
CA GLU A 361 1.25 9.88 3.02
C GLU A 361 1.89 8.64 2.41
N ASP A 362 1.48 7.46 2.86
CA ASP A 362 1.87 6.14 2.37
C ASP A 362 0.89 5.59 1.31
N TRP A 363 0.26 6.48 0.52
CA TRP A 363 -0.53 6.04 -0.63
C TRP A 363 0.34 5.41 -1.71
N GLU A 364 1.62 5.79 -1.81
CA GLU A 364 2.60 5.15 -2.69
C GLU A 364 2.85 3.70 -2.21
N ILE A 365 3.03 2.78 -3.16
CA ILE A 365 3.35 1.38 -2.82
C ILE A 365 4.83 1.27 -2.44
N ASP A 366 5.14 0.36 -1.51
CA ASP A 366 6.53 -0.01 -1.25
C ASP A 366 7.10 -0.70 -2.50
N PHE A 367 8.16 -0.12 -3.08
CA PHE A 367 8.79 -0.67 -4.29
C PHE A 367 9.63 -1.92 -3.99
N GLU A 368 10.00 -2.17 -2.73
CA GLU A 368 10.67 -3.40 -2.33
C GLU A 368 9.67 -4.54 -2.06
N ASP A 369 8.46 -4.21 -1.59
CA ASP A 369 7.36 -5.15 -1.37
C ASP A 369 5.99 -4.58 -1.80
N THR A 370 5.60 -4.86 -3.04
CA THR A 370 4.38 -4.30 -3.64
C THR A 370 3.07 -4.79 -3.01
N ASP A 371 3.13 -5.83 -2.16
CA ASP A 371 1.96 -6.35 -1.43
C ASP A 371 1.72 -5.59 -0.10
N VAL A 372 2.67 -4.75 0.31
CA VAL A 372 2.56 -3.91 1.52
C VAL A 372 1.90 -2.59 1.15
N PHE A 373 0.63 -2.48 1.53
CA PHE A 373 -0.14 -1.25 1.41
C PHE A 373 -1.19 -1.12 2.52
N ARG A 374 -1.65 0.10 2.78
CA ARG A 374 -2.63 0.40 3.82
C ARG A 374 -4.00 -0.22 3.51
N LYS A 375 -4.49 -1.08 4.40
CA LYS A 375 -5.84 -1.69 4.33
C LYS A 375 -6.85 -1.10 5.32
N CYS A 376 -6.38 -0.40 6.36
CA CYS A 376 -7.21 0.11 7.44
C CYS A 376 -6.72 1.46 7.96
N GLY A 377 -7.66 2.32 8.35
CA GLY A 377 -7.40 3.64 8.90
C GLY A 377 -6.73 4.60 7.92
N TYR A 378 -6.25 5.72 8.43
CA TYR A 378 -5.57 6.77 7.67
C TYR A 378 -4.18 7.05 8.27
N SER A 379 -3.26 7.59 7.47
CA SER A 379 -1.93 8.00 7.94
C SER A 379 -2.02 9.24 8.84
N GLU A 380 -1.10 9.35 9.80
CA GLU A 380 -1.04 10.51 10.73
C GLU A 380 -0.87 11.83 9.96
N ILE A 381 -0.03 11.80 8.93
CA ILE A 381 0.15 12.88 7.97
C ILE A 381 -0.56 12.51 6.67
N MET A 382 -1.34 13.44 6.13
CA MET A 382 -2.08 13.32 4.89
C MET A 382 -1.53 14.30 3.86
N PHE A 383 -1.62 13.96 2.58
CA PHE A 383 -1.25 14.78 1.44
C PHE A 383 -2.49 15.31 0.72
N LEU A 384 -2.68 16.63 0.68
CA LEU A 384 -3.73 17.28 -0.09
C LEU A 384 -3.35 17.26 -1.57
N ALA A 385 -3.83 16.27 -2.32
CA ALA A 385 -3.54 16.13 -3.75
C ALA A 385 -4.19 17.21 -4.61
N LEU A 386 -5.42 17.61 -4.27
CA LEU A 386 -6.17 18.62 -5.01
C LEU A 386 -6.97 19.46 -4.01
N SER A 387 -7.03 20.78 -4.23
CA SER A 387 -8.05 21.64 -3.61
C SER A 387 -8.58 22.64 -4.64
N LYS A 388 -9.82 22.45 -5.09
CA LYS A 388 -10.42 23.29 -6.15
C LYS A 388 -10.71 24.73 -5.72
N ARG A 389 -10.78 24.99 -4.42
CA ARG A 389 -11.09 26.32 -3.87
C ARG A 389 -9.88 27.25 -3.84
N GLN A 390 -8.68 26.69 -3.87
CA GLN A 390 -7.42 27.41 -3.96
C GLN A 390 -6.82 27.11 -5.33
N GLY A 391 -6.87 28.08 -6.26
CA GLY A 391 -6.41 27.85 -7.64
C GLY A 391 -4.97 27.33 -7.70
N ASN A 392 -4.71 26.34 -8.56
CA ASN A 392 -3.43 25.66 -8.82
C ASN A 392 -2.36 25.81 -7.70
N ASN A 393 -2.45 24.95 -6.70
CA ASN A 393 -1.58 24.99 -5.53
C ASN A 393 -0.12 24.58 -5.88
N ALA A 394 0.87 25.28 -5.32
CA ALA A 394 2.28 24.96 -5.48
C ALA A 394 2.71 23.76 -4.58
N LYS A 395 3.65 22.93 -5.07
CA LYS A 395 4.12 21.64 -4.50
C LYS A 395 4.53 21.62 -3.02
N ASP A 396 4.88 22.74 -2.41
CA ASP A 396 5.54 22.77 -1.10
C ASP A 396 4.59 22.91 0.12
N GLN A 397 3.26 22.93 -0.05
CA GLN A 397 2.30 23.21 1.05
C GLN A 397 1.17 22.19 1.26
N TYR A 398 1.39 20.90 0.97
CA TYR A 398 0.30 19.91 0.89
C TYR A 398 0.19 18.90 2.03
N LYS A 399 1.12 18.86 3.00
CA LYS A 399 1.03 17.91 4.11
C LYS A 399 0.26 18.51 5.30
N PHE A 400 -0.65 17.76 5.88
CA PHE A 400 -1.42 18.16 7.06
C PHE A 400 -1.69 16.97 7.97
N HIS A 401 -2.00 17.23 9.25
CA HIS A 401 -2.27 16.17 10.20
C HIS A 401 -3.72 15.69 10.04
N VAL A 402 -3.97 14.36 10.03
CA VAL A 402 -5.32 13.79 9.85
C VAL A 402 -6.35 14.32 10.86
N LYS A 403 -5.87 14.70 12.06
CA LYS A 403 -6.68 15.33 13.11
C LYS A 403 -7.35 16.64 12.69
N ASP A 404 -6.74 17.35 11.74
CA ASP A 404 -7.29 18.59 11.19
C ASP A 404 -8.42 18.31 10.18
N MET A 405 -8.53 17.05 9.70
CA MET A 405 -9.41 16.53 8.65
C MET A 405 -9.22 17.17 7.28
N LEU A 406 -9.21 18.49 7.21
CA LEU A 406 -9.16 19.26 5.98
C LEU A 406 -8.37 20.54 6.23
N PRO A 407 -7.37 20.88 5.40
CA PRO A 407 -6.63 22.13 5.53
C PRO A 407 -7.51 23.39 5.56
N ALA A 408 -8.64 23.37 4.85
CA ALA A 408 -9.61 24.47 4.83
C ALA A 408 -10.26 24.76 6.20
N LEU A 409 -10.37 23.76 7.07
CA LEU A 409 -10.96 23.91 8.41
C LEU A 409 -10.02 24.62 9.40
N SER A 410 -8.73 24.75 9.05
CA SER A 410 -7.74 25.46 9.85
C SER A 410 -7.63 26.95 9.45
N GLN A 411 -8.19 27.32 8.30
CA GLN A 411 -8.23 28.72 7.82
C GLN A 411 -9.54 29.40 8.25
N LYS A 412 -9.60 30.73 8.19
CA LYS A 412 -10.83 31.48 8.50
C LYS A 412 -11.89 31.29 7.40
N HIS A 413 -13.08 30.81 7.75
CA HIS A 413 -14.19 30.57 6.84
C HIS A 413 -15.56 30.82 7.50
N GLU A 414 -16.60 30.96 6.67
CA GLU A 414 -18.01 30.86 7.10
C GLU A 414 -18.39 29.39 7.33
N PRO A 415 -19.39 29.08 8.20
CA PRO A 415 -19.79 27.70 8.48
C PRO A 415 -19.93 26.83 7.23
N LEU A 416 -19.17 25.75 7.19
CA LEU A 416 -19.06 24.85 6.04
C LEU A 416 -19.99 23.65 6.17
N LEU A 417 -20.52 23.21 5.02
CA LEU A 417 -21.07 21.87 4.84
C LEU A 417 -20.08 21.08 3.96
N ALA A 418 -19.39 20.13 4.58
CA ALA A 418 -18.44 19.24 3.91
C ALA A 418 -18.95 17.80 3.97
N VAL A 419 -18.89 17.08 2.85
CA VAL A 419 -19.26 15.67 2.74
C VAL A 419 -18.01 14.87 2.41
N LEU A 420 -17.66 13.93 3.28
CA LEU A 420 -16.46 13.11 3.20
C LEU A 420 -16.82 11.68 2.80
N THR A 421 -16.13 11.17 1.78
CA THR A 421 -16.22 9.79 1.27
C THR A 421 -14.83 9.17 1.16
N ALA A 422 -14.75 7.84 1.27
CA ALA A 422 -13.48 7.14 1.09
C ALA A 422 -13.01 7.19 -0.37
N LEU A 423 -11.70 7.34 -0.55
CA LEU A 423 -11.00 7.03 -1.80
C LEU A 423 -10.21 5.74 -1.58
N SER A 424 -10.59 4.69 -2.29
CA SER A 424 -9.96 3.37 -2.16
C SER A 424 -9.84 2.68 -3.51
N LEU A 425 -8.94 1.71 -3.59
CA LEU A 425 -8.74 0.89 -4.78
C LEU A 425 -8.63 -0.59 -4.36
N GLY A 426 -9.64 -1.39 -4.68
CA GLY A 426 -9.74 -2.75 -4.14
C GLY A 426 -9.69 -2.69 -2.61
N SER A 427 -8.76 -3.43 -2.00
CA SER A 427 -8.53 -3.42 -0.55
C SER A 427 -7.67 -2.27 -0.01
N GLN A 428 -7.08 -1.45 -0.89
CA GLN A 428 -6.14 -0.38 -0.52
C GLN A 428 -6.90 0.91 -0.16
N VAL A 429 -6.64 1.45 1.02
CA VAL A 429 -7.10 2.79 1.42
C VAL A 429 -6.13 3.82 0.86
N MET A 430 -6.59 4.62 -0.10
CA MET A 430 -5.79 5.70 -0.70
C MET A 430 -5.92 7.00 0.08
N GLY A 431 -7.10 7.25 0.66
CA GLY A 431 -7.42 8.48 1.37
C GLY A 431 -8.91 8.77 1.39
N TYR A 432 -9.28 10.05 1.33
CA TYR A 432 -10.68 10.49 1.27
C TYR A 432 -10.85 11.73 0.40
N ILE A 433 -12.08 11.95 -0.04
CA ILE A 433 -12.50 13.12 -0.81
C ILE A 433 -13.45 13.92 0.08
N ALA A 434 -13.30 15.23 0.10
CA ALA A 434 -14.25 16.15 0.72
C ALA A 434 -14.87 17.07 -0.33
N CYS A 435 -16.19 16.94 -0.51
CA CYS A 435 -16.96 17.82 -1.37
C CYS A 435 -17.70 18.87 -0.53
N TYR A 436 -17.74 20.11 -1.01
CA TYR A 436 -18.36 21.23 -0.31
C TYR A 436 -19.63 21.68 -1.01
N TYR A 437 -20.67 21.92 -0.22
CA TYR A 437 -22.00 22.26 -0.71
C TYR A 437 -22.54 23.49 0.00
N GLU A 438 -23.35 24.28 -0.71
CA GLU A 438 -24.11 25.39 -0.11
C GLU A 438 -25.40 24.89 0.54
N ASP A 439 -26.10 23.96 -0.12
CA ASP A 439 -27.33 23.33 0.35
C ASP A 439 -27.18 21.80 0.33
N ALA A 440 -27.78 21.12 1.29
CA ALA A 440 -27.83 19.65 1.35
C ALA A 440 -28.57 19.04 0.15
N ASP A 441 -29.45 19.80 -0.49
CA ASP A 441 -30.18 19.39 -1.70
C ASP A 441 -29.29 19.27 -2.94
N ASP A 442 -28.09 19.87 -2.90
CA ASP A 442 -27.11 19.80 -4.00
C ASP A 442 -26.15 18.61 -3.87
N ILE A 443 -26.24 17.85 -2.77
CA ILE A 443 -25.41 16.65 -2.58
C ILE A 443 -25.82 15.61 -3.62
N GLN A 444 -24.85 15.12 -4.40
CA GLN A 444 -25.06 14.09 -5.41
C GLN A 444 -23.91 13.09 -5.34
N LEU A 445 -24.21 11.91 -4.79
CA LEU A 445 -23.30 10.78 -4.69
C LEU A 445 -23.83 9.60 -5.53
N ASP A 446 -24.23 9.88 -6.77
CA ASP A 446 -24.80 8.90 -7.69
C ASP A 446 -23.72 8.03 -8.38
N ASP A 447 -24.14 7.18 -9.31
CA ASP A 447 -23.23 6.30 -10.05
C ASP A 447 -22.11 7.08 -10.76
N SER A 448 -22.35 8.31 -11.22
CA SER A 448 -21.29 9.10 -11.86
C SER A 448 -20.23 9.53 -10.85
N TYR A 449 -20.64 9.90 -9.63
CA TYR A 449 -19.72 10.17 -8.54
C TYR A 449 -18.86 8.93 -8.21
N VAL A 450 -19.49 7.77 -8.04
CA VAL A 450 -18.80 6.51 -7.75
C VAL A 450 -17.83 6.12 -8.86
N ASN A 451 -18.27 6.22 -10.12
CA ASN A 451 -17.42 5.94 -11.28
C ASN A 451 -16.24 6.91 -11.37
N TRP A 452 -16.46 8.19 -11.04
CA TRP A 452 -15.38 9.16 -10.97
C TRP A 452 -14.36 8.82 -9.87
N CYS A 453 -14.80 8.46 -8.66
CA CYS A 453 -13.91 8.02 -7.59
C CYS A 453 -13.07 6.80 -8.01
N ASN A 454 -13.70 5.82 -8.66
CA ASN A 454 -13.02 4.63 -9.17
C ASN A 454 -12.01 4.99 -10.27
N ALA A 455 -12.37 5.87 -11.22
CA ALA A 455 -11.46 6.32 -12.27
C ALA A 455 -10.26 7.08 -11.69
N ALA A 456 -10.51 7.98 -10.73
CA ALA A 456 -9.47 8.73 -10.03
C ALA A 456 -8.51 7.80 -9.27
N ALA A 457 -9.03 6.82 -8.53
CA ALA A 457 -8.23 5.81 -7.84
C ALA A 457 -7.42 4.93 -8.81
N ASN A 458 -8.00 4.56 -9.96
CA ASN A 458 -7.27 3.83 -11.01
C ASN A 458 -6.16 4.68 -11.62
N GLY A 459 -6.37 5.99 -11.81
CA GLY A 459 -5.31 6.90 -12.24
C GLY A 459 -4.12 6.92 -11.28
N LEU A 460 -4.37 6.90 -9.96
CA LEU A 460 -3.30 6.78 -8.95
C LEU A 460 -2.55 5.45 -9.07
N ARG A 461 -3.24 4.34 -9.39
CA ARG A 461 -2.60 3.04 -9.67
C ARG A 461 -1.73 3.07 -10.92
N VAL A 462 -2.14 3.79 -11.96
CA VAL A 462 -1.32 3.98 -13.16
C VAL A 462 -0.02 4.69 -12.80
N LEU A 463 -0.08 5.73 -11.95
CA LEU A 463 1.11 6.41 -11.44
C LEU A 463 2.00 5.47 -10.61
N GLN A 464 1.43 4.76 -9.63
CA GLN A 464 2.16 3.76 -8.84
C GLN A 464 2.92 2.76 -9.73
N ASN A 465 2.25 2.23 -10.76
CA ASN A 465 2.85 1.29 -11.70
C ASN A 465 3.99 1.93 -12.52
N LYS A 466 3.83 3.18 -12.96
CA LYS A 466 4.86 3.90 -13.73
C LYS A 466 6.07 4.24 -12.88
N ASP A 467 5.86 4.68 -11.65
CA ASP A 467 6.96 4.97 -10.71
C ASP A 467 7.70 3.69 -10.31
N TYR A 468 6.97 2.59 -10.08
CA TYR A 468 7.56 1.28 -9.87
C TYR A 468 8.40 0.81 -11.08
N GLN A 469 7.89 0.97 -12.31
CA GLN A 469 8.65 0.65 -13.52
C GLN A 469 9.90 1.53 -13.68
N ARG A 470 9.83 2.81 -13.31
CA ARG A 470 10.98 3.72 -13.33
C ARG A 470 12.03 3.26 -12.31
N TRP A 471 11.61 2.99 -11.08
CA TRP A 471 12.47 2.46 -10.03
C TRP A 471 13.15 1.14 -10.43
N GLN A 472 12.40 0.20 -11.00
CA GLN A 472 12.97 -1.06 -11.50
C GLN A 472 14.03 -0.82 -12.57
N ARG A 473 13.77 0.11 -13.50
CA ARG A 473 14.72 0.46 -14.56
C ARG A 473 15.99 1.09 -13.98
N GLU A 474 15.87 2.06 -13.10
CA GLU A 474 17.00 2.71 -12.42
C GLU A 474 17.81 1.69 -11.62
N ARG A 475 17.15 0.78 -10.91
CA ARG A 475 17.81 -0.31 -10.17
C ARG A 475 18.51 -1.29 -11.11
N LEU A 476 17.90 -1.67 -12.23
CA LEU A 476 18.51 -2.51 -13.25
C LEU A 476 19.71 -1.82 -13.91
N GLU A 477 19.62 -0.52 -14.20
CA GLU A 477 20.73 0.27 -14.73
C GLU A 477 21.89 0.32 -13.74
N HIS A 478 21.62 0.55 -12.45
CA HIS A 478 22.64 0.51 -11.38
C HIS A 478 23.31 -0.87 -11.25
N LEU A 479 22.54 -1.95 -11.39
CA LEU A 479 23.08 -3.32 -11.41
C LEU A 479 23.85 -3.62 -12.71
N ALA A 480 23.40 -3.06 -13.84
CA ALA A 480 24.01 -3.29 -15.15
C ALA A 480 25.40 -2.68 -15.31
N VAL A 481 25.75 -1.67 -14.48
CA VAL A 481 27.07 -1.01 -14.49
C VAL A 481 28.00 -1.49 -13.37
N ARG A 482 27.53 -2.38 -12.48
CA ARG A 482 28.32 -2.92 -11.36
C ARG A 482 28.53 -4.42 -11.48
N ASP A 483 29.62 -4.90 -10.90
CA ASP A 483 29.89 -6.32 -10.73
C ASP A 483 29.15 -6.83 -9.48
N PRO A 484 28.33 -7.89 -9.59
CA PRO A 484 27.47 -8.35 -8.48
C PRO A 484 28.24 -8.97 -7.32
N VAL A 485 29.47 -9.44 -7.54
CA VAL A 485 30.29 -10.09 -6.51
C VAL A 485 31.01 -9.04 -5.65
N THR A 486 31.59 -8.03 -6.29
CA THR A 486 32.48 -7.07 -5.62
C THR A 486 31.84 -5.72 -5.37
N GLY A 487 30.72 -5.40 -6.04
CA GLY A 487 30.06 -4.10 -5.98
C GLY A 487 30.81 -2.96 -6.67
N PHE A 488 31.99 -3.20 -7.25
CA PHE A 488 32.68 -2.21 -8.09
C PHE A 488 32.01 -2.05 -9.45
N LEU A 489 32.46 -1.10 -10.28
CA LEU A 489 31.98 -1.03 -11.64
C LEU A 489 32.35 -2.29 -12.41
N ASN A 490 31.52 -2.71 -13.35
CA ASN A 490 31.92 -3.69 -14.37
C ASN A 490 32.48 -2.94 -15.60
N GLN A 491 32.91 -3.69 -16.63
CA GLN A 491 33.49 -3.09 -17.84
C GLN A 491 32.59 -2.00 -18.45
N ARG A 492 31.28 -2.24 -18.53
CA ARG A 492 30.32 -1.25 -19.05
C ARG A 492 30.29 0.01 -18.18
N GLY A 493 30.23 -0.14 -16.86
CA GLY A 493 30.25 1.00 -15.93
C GLY A 493 31.52 1.85 -16.03
N LEU A 494 32.67 1.21 -16.28
CA LEU A 494 33.93 1.91 -16.54
C LEU A 494 33.86 2.72 -17.83
N GLU A 495 33.38 2.12 -18.93
CA GLU A 495 33.23 2.78 -20.23
C GLU A 495 32.29 4.00 -20.14
N GLU A 496 31.20 3.90 -19.37
CA GLU A 496 30.26 5.00 -19.12
C GLU A 496 30.87 6.10 -18.23
N SER A 497 31.72 5.76 -17.26
CA SER A 497 32.33 6.73 -16.33
C SER A 497 33.61 7.41 -16.83
N LEU A 498 34.25 6.84 -17.85
CA LEU A 498 35.54 7.29 -18.39
C LEU A 498 35.51 8.73 -18.95
N PRO A 499 34.48 9.18 -19.71
CA PRO A 499 34.42 10.54 -20.25
C PRO A 499 34.42 11.61 -19.15
N ASP A 500 33.59 11.42 -18.11
CA ASP A 500 33.48 12.35 -16.99
C ASP A 500 34.74 12.38 -16.14
N PHE A 501 35.38 11.22 -15.96
CA PHE A 501 36.68 11.14 -15.30
C PHE A 501 37.75 11.95 -16.02
N ILE A 502 37.87 11.80 -17.34
CA ILE A 502 38.82 12.55 -18.16
C ILE A 502 38.49 14.06 -18.15
N ALA A 503 37.21 14.42 -18.25
CA ALA A 503 36.77 15.81 -18.20
C ALA A 503 37.13 16.47 -16.85
N ARG A 504 36.93 15.76 -15.73
CA ARG A 504 37.35 16.20 -14.39
C ARG A 504 38.86 16.42 -14.30
N CYS A 505 39.67 15.47 -14.79
CA CYS A 505 41.12 15.60 -14.79
C CYS A 505 41.60 16.81 -15.61
N ARG A 506 40.99 17.03 -16.78
CA ARG A 506 41.26 18.21 -17.62
C ARG A 506 40.95 19.53 -16.91
N LYS A 507 39.79 19.60 -16.25
CA LYS A 507 39.39 20.79 -15.48
C LYS A 507 40.33 21.07 -14.31
N ALA A 508 40.86 20.01 -13.70
CA ALA A 508 41.83 20.09 -12.61
C ALA A 508 43.30 20.23 -13.08
N HIS A 509 43.56 20.25 -14.39
CA HIS A 509 44.89 20.27 -15.00
C HIS A 509 45.81 19.12 -14.53
N CYS A 510 45.25 17.92 -14.30
CA CYS A 510 46.00 16.71 -13.97
C CYS A 510 45.93 15.65 -15.08
N ASN A 511 46.88 14.71 -15.04
CA ASN A 511 46.94 13.59 -15.99
C ASN A 511 45.92 12.51 -15.61
N SER A 512 45.49 11.69 -16.57
CA SER A 512 44.62 10.55 -16.32
C SER A 512 45.40 9.25 -16.50
N TYR A 513 45.33 8.36 -15.52
CA TYR A 513 45.99 7.06 -15.52
C TYR A 513 44.96 5.94 -15.41
N ILE A 514 45.24 4.81 -16.05
CA ILE A 514 44.61 3.52 -15.74
C ILE A 514 45.66 2.56 -15.21
N THR A 515 45.36 1.95 -14.07
CA THR A 515 46.18 0.91 -13.45
C THR A 515 45.41 -0.41 -13.53
N ILE A 516 45.90 -1.35 -14.34
CA ILE A 516 45.37 -2.71 -14.44
C ILE A 516 46.10 -3.60 -13.45
N ILE A 517 45.35 -4.38 -12.69
CA ILE A 517 45.82 -5.21 -11.59
C ILE A 517 45.37 -6.62 -11.88
N GLY A 518 46.33 -7.53 -12.06
CA GLY A 518 46.12 -8.94 -12.32
C GLY A 518 46.56 -9.81 -11.14
N CYS A 519 45.89 -10.95 -10.95
CA CYS A 519 46.26 -11.92 -9.92
C CYS A 519 46.50 -13.30 -10.53
N SER A 520 47.62 -13.93 -10.18
CA SER A 520 48.11 -15.14 -10.86
C SER A 520 47.97 -16.44 -10.07
N GLU A 521 47.32 -16.46 -8.89
CA GLU A 521 47.22 -17.65 -8.03
C GLU A 521 45.78 -17.94 -7.57
N GLU A 522 45.34 -19.20 -7.65
CA GLU A 522 44.22 -19.70 -6.84
C GLU A 522 44.73 -20.08 -5.45
N ILE A 523 44.14 -19.46 -4.41
CA ILE A 523 44.49 -19.79 -3.02
C ILE A 523 44.01 -21.21 -2.70
N SER A 524 44.93 -22.07 -2.23
CA SER A 524 44.69 -23.47 -1.88
C SER A 524 43.85 -23.70 -0.60
N ALA A 525 43.02 -22.74 -0.20
CA ALA A 525 42.31 -22.74 1.09
C ALA A 525 40.84 -22.27 1.03
N GLY A 526 40.18 -22.29 -0.14
CA GLY A 526 38.74 -22.04 -0.23
C GLY A 526 38.30 -20.57 -0.13
N TYR A 527 39.24 -19.61 -0.20
CA TYR A 527 38.93 -18.18 -0.30
C TYR A 527 38.79 -17.75 -1.76
N ASP A 528 37.76 -16.97 -2.08
CA ASP A 528 37.64 -16.31 -3.37
C ASP A 528 38.69 -15.20 -3.49
N THR A 529 39.67 -15.45 -4.36
CA THR A 529 40.81 -14.54 -4.59
C THR A 529 40.34 -13.19 -5.13
N SER A 530 39.22 -13.16 -5.83
CA SER A 530 38.58 -11.94 -6.32
C SER A 530 38.08 -11.07 -5.17
N LEU A 531 37.38 -11.66 -4.19
CA LEU A 531 36.87 -10.90 -3.03
C LEU A 531 38.00 -10.36 -2.15
N LEU A 532 39.10 -11.10 -2.01
CA LEU A 532 40.29 -10.64 -1.27
C LEU A 532 40.94 -9.42 -1.91
N LEU A 533 41.12 -9.43 -3.23
CA LEU A 533 41.62 -8.27 -3.98
C LEU A 533 40.68 -7.08 -3.87
N ALA A 534 39.36 -7.33 -3.96
CA ALA A 534 38.38 -6.27 -3.84
C ALA A 534 38.44 -5.59 -2.45
N ASN A 535 38.63 -6.35 -1.38
CA ASN A 535 38.81 -5.80 -0.04
C ASN A 535 40.11 -5.00 0.09
N GLY A 536 41.21 -5.51 -0.46
CA GLY A 536 42.48 -4.79 -0.54
C GLY A 536 42.31 -3.43 -1.22
N LEU A 537 41.65 -3.43 -2.38
CA LEU A 537 41.37 -2.21 -3.15
C LEU A 537 40.48 -1.21 -2.40
N ARG A 538 39.46 -1.67 -1.68
CA ARG A 538 38.60 -0.79 -0.85
C ARG A 538 39.39 -0.05 0.21
N SER A 539 40.42 -0.68 0.77
CA SER A 539 41.24 -0.08 1.85
C SER A 539 42.25 0.96 1.36
N THR A 540 42.56 0.97 0.06
CA THR A 540 43.66 1.77 -0.51
C THR A 540 43.21 2.97 -1.35
N VAL A 541 41.93 3.01 -1.74
CA VAL A 541 41.45 3.91 -2.79
C VAL A 541 40.67 5.10 -2.20
N SER A 542 40.94 6.31 -2.69
CA SER A 542 40.26 7.56 -2.29
C SER A 542 39.09 7.93 -3.20
N ASP A 543 38.19 8.81 -2.77
CA ASP A 543 36.96 9.22 -3.48
C ASP A 543 37.14 9.69 -4.94
N ASN A 544 38.33 10.15 -5.31
CA ASN A 544 38.63 10.62 -6.68
C ASN A 544 39.00 9.52 -7.67
N MET A 545 39.08 8.26 -7.25
CA MET A 545 39.46 7.13 -8.11
C MET A 545 38.23 6.28 -8.48
N ILE A 546 38.29 5.63 -9.64
CA ILE A 546 37.23 4.74 -10.11
C ILE A 546 37.77 3.32 -10.18
N ILE A 547 37.12 2.37 -9.50
CA ILE A 547 37.49 0.96 -9.51
C ILE A 547 36.51 0.18 -10.37
N CYS A 548 37.05 -0.67 -11.24
CA CYS A 548 36.31 -1.57 -12.10
C CYS A 548 36.86 -3.00 -11.98
N ARG A 549 35.98 -4.00 -12.03
CA ARG A 549 36.34 -5.40 -12.23
C ARG A 549 36.23 -5.72 -13.72
N GLY A 550 37.35 -6.04 -14.36
CA GLY A 550 37.43 -6.38 -15.77
C GLY A 550 37.20 -7.87 -16.05
N SER A 551 37.62 -8.75 -15.14
CA SER A 551 37.38 -10.19 -15.18
C SER A 551 37.52 -10.79 -13.77
N GLU A 552 37.42 -12.11 -13.63
CA GLU A 552 37.61 -12.78 -12.32
C GLU A 552 38.98 -12.47 -11.69
N GLN A 553 40.02 -12.28 -12.51
CA GLN A 553 41.41 -12.11 -12.06
C GLN A 553 41.96 -10.70 -12.32
N ILE A 554 41.16 -9.79 -12.91
CA ILE A 554 41.61 -8.47 -13.36
C ILE A 554 40.74 -7.35 -12.80
N TYR A 555 41.37 -6.39 -12.14
CA TYR A 555 40.80 -5.12 -11.72
C TYR A 555 41.46 -3.96 -12.44
N MET A 556 40.75 -2.84 -12.53
CA MET A 556 41.23 -1.61 -13.14
C MET A 556 40.92 -0.43 -12.22
N VAL A 557 41.89 0.46 -12.05
CA VAL A 557 41.75 1.68 -11.24
C VAL A 557 42.08 2.89 -12.11
N LEU A 558 41.11 3.80 -12.28
CA LEU A 558 41.36 5.11 -12.85
C LEU A 558 41.78 6.09 -11.76
N SER A 559 42.87 6.82 -11.99
CA SER A 559 43.43 7.79 -11.05
C SER A 559 44.01 9.02 -11.75
N ASP A 560 44.07 10.13 -11.03
CA ASP A 560 44.62 11.41 -11.50
C ASP A 560 46.15 11.52 -11.32
N LYS A 561 46.74 10.49 -10.72
CA LYS A 561 48.17 10.35 -10.42
C LYS A 561 48.60 8.89 -10.53
N PRO A 562 49.90 8.62 -10.78
CA PRO A 562 50.41 7.25 -10.74
C PRO A 562 50.30 6.68 -9.31
N LEU A 563 50.11 5.36 -9.21
CA LEU A 563 49.90 4.66 -7.95
C LEU A 563 51.06 3.67 -7.67
N PRO A 564 52.27 4.15 -7.32
CA PRO A 564 53.45 3.30 -7.21
C PRO A 564 53.43 2.34 -5.99
N THR A 565 52.75 2.73 -4.90
CA THR A 565 52.66 1.91 -3.66
C THR A 565 51.51 0.91 -3.70
N LEU A 566 50.60 1.00 -4.69
CA LEU A 566 49.37 0.23 -4.73
C LEU A 566 49.59 -1.28 -4.64
N LYS A 567 50.69 -1.76 -5.25
CA LYS A 567 51.08 -3.18 -5.14
C LYS A 567 51.32 -3.58 -3.70
N GLU A 568 52.14 -2.81 -2.98
CA GLU A 568 52.51 -3.09 -1.59
C GLU A 568 51.29 -2.93 -0.67
N ASP A 569 50.48 -1.89 -0.90
CA ASP A 569 49.31 -1.60 -0.09
C ASP A 569 48.26 -2.72 -0.18
N ILE A 570 47.97 -3.22 -1.39
CA ILE A 570 47.06 -4.37 -1.59
C ILE A 570 47.67 -5.65 -1.01
N GLN A 571 48.98 -5.89 -1.21
CA GLN A 571 49.65 -7.08 -0.70
C GLN A 571 49.63 -7.14 0.84
N ASN A 572 49.85 -6.00 1.50
CA ASN A 572 49.80 -5.89 2.96
C ASN A 572 48.39 -6.14 3.48
N SER A 573 47.38 -5.49 2.88
CA SER A 573 45.97 -5.66 3.24
C SER A 573 45.49 -7.11 3.09
N MET A 574 45.89 -7.80 2.02
CA MET A 574 45.60 -9.23 1.85
C MET A 574 46.33 -10.12 2.87
N THR A 575 47.57 -9.78 3.21
CA THR A 575 48.36 -10.55 4.19
C THR A 575 47.77 -10.44 5.59
N ASP A 576 47.28 -9.25 5.97
CA ASP A 576 46.56 -9.03 7.23
C ASP A 576 45.26 -9.85 7.30
N LEU A 577 44.54 -9.98 6.18
CA LEU A 577 43.30 -10.77 6.08
C LEU A 577 43.52 -12.29 6.10
N LEU A 578 44.58 -12.78 5.45
CA LEU A 578 44.88 -14.22 5.34
C LEU A 578 45.59 -14.80 6.58
N GLY A 579 46.19 -13.95 7.41
CA GLY A 579 47.00 -14.36 8.57
C GLY A 579 48.36 -14.95 8.16
N THR A 580 49.28 -15.08 9.12
CA THR A 580 50.70 -15.40 8.88
C THR A 580 51.00 -16.80 8.34
N GLN A 581 49.99 -17.67 8.18
CA GLN A 581 50.16 -19.06 7.74
C GLN A 581 49.81 -19.33 6.27
N LEU A 582 49.14 -18.40 5.58
CA LEU A 582 48.73 -18.55 4.19
C LEU A 582 49.54 -17.63 3.28
N ARG A 583 49.92 -18.13 2.10
CA ARG A 583 50.63 -17.34 1.09
C ARG A 583 49.65 -16.39 0.41
N SER A 584 49.98 -15.10 0.37
CA SER A 584 49.20 -14.11 -0.37
C SER A 584 49.43 -14.27 -1.89
N PRO A 585 48.40 -14.06 -2.73
CA PRO A 585 48.53 -14.21 -4.17
C PRO A 585 49.57 -13.25 -4.75
N SER A 586 50.22 -13.67 -5.82
CA SER A 586 51.13 -12.81 -6.59
C SER A 586 50.34 -11.79 -7.42
N ILE A 587 50.55 -10.50 -7.15
CA ILE A 587 49.90 -9.39 -7.88
C ILE A 587 50.80 -8.87 -9.01
N LEU A 588 50.21 -8.70 -10.18
CA LEU A 588 50.78 -8.06 -11.36
C LEU A 588 50.11 -6.69 -11.55
N ILE A 589 50.88 -5.66 -11.90
CA ILE A 589 50.35 -4.31 -12.15
C ILE A 589 50.92 -3.76 -13.46
N ILE A 590 50.04 -3.22 -14.29
CA ILE A 590 50.39 -2.38 -15.43
C ILE A 590 49.76 -1.01 -15.18
N SER A 591 50.56 0.06 -15.20
CA SER A 591 50.05 1.43 -15.16
C SER A 591 50.29 2.09 -16.50
N HIS A 592 49.23 2.69 -17.06
CA HIS A 592 49.27 3.40 -18.32
C HIS A 592 48.72 4.81 -18.15
N MET A 593 49.34 5.78 -18.81
CA MET A 593 48.88 7.17 -18.84
C MET A 593 48.14 7.41 -20.15
N PHE A 594 46.91 7.91 -20.07
CA PHE A 594 46.15 8.26 -21.27
C PHE A 594 46.77 9.49 -21.95
N ILE A 595 47.23 9.33 -23.19
CA ILE A 595 47.86 10.41 -23.99
C ILE A 595 46.88 10.93 -25.05
N SER A 596 45.94 10.10 -25.50
CA SER A 596 44.97 10.47 -26.53
C SER A 596 43.93 11.50 -26.04
N ARG A 597 43.32 12.19 -26.99
CA ARG A 597 42.16 13.06 -26.74
C ARG A 597 40.84 12.39 -27.11
N ASN A 598 40.89 11.21 -27.73
CA ASN A 598 39.77 10.50 -28.30
C ASN A 598 39.35 9.33 -27.40
N LEU A 599 38.07 9.30 -27.01
CA LEU A 599 37.52 8.26 -26.15
C LEU A 599 37.63 6.85 -26.77
N SER A 600 37.44 6.74 -28.08
CA SER A 600 37.54 5.46 -28.79
C SER A 600 38.95 4.86 -28.74
N GLU A 601 39.98 5.70 -28.74
CA GLU A 601 41.37 5.28 -28.59
C GLU A 601 41.65 4.79 -27.17
N HIS A 602 41.16 5.49 -26.13
CA HIS A 602 41.28 5.02 -24.75
C HIS A 602 40.61 3.67 -24.52
N ILE A 603 39.42 3.43 -25.08
CA ILE A 603 38.76 2.13 -24.96
C ILE A 603 39.59 1.03 -25.63
N SER A 604 40.23 1.32 -26.77
CA SER A 604 41.15 0.37 -27.43
C SER A 604 42.39 0.09 -26.58
N GLU A 605 43.01 1.13 -26.02
CA GLU A 605 44.17 1.02 -25.12
C GLU A 605 43.84 0.15 -23.89
N ILE A 606 42.67 0.34 -23.27
CA ILE A 606 42.21 -0.47 -22.14
C ILE A 606 42.12 -1.95 -22.53
N LYS A 607 41.53 -2.26 -23.70
CA LYS A 607 41.39 -3.65 -24.19
C LYS A 607 42.74 -4.30 -24.46
N GLU A 608 43.68 -3.57 -25.06
CA GLU A 608 45.05 -4.05 -25.30
C GLU A 608 45.76 -4.36 -23.98
N LEU A 609 45.73 -3.44 -23.02
CA LEU A 609 46.33 -3.62 -21.70
C LEU A 609 45.70 -4.79 -20.92
N MET A 610 44.39 -5.01 -21.05
CA MET A 610 43.72 -6.19 -20.48
C MET A 610 44.24 -7.49 -21.11
N GLY A 611 44.43 -7.51 -22.43
CA GLY A 611 45.02 -8.65 -23.14
C GLY A 611 46.46 -8.92 -22.71
N GLU A 612 47.27 -7.88 -22.57
CA GLU A 612 48.64 -7.98 -22.03
C GLU A 612 48.66 -8.55 -20.61
N MET A 613 47.80 -8.02 -19.73
CA MET A 613 47.66 -8.53 -18.36
C MET A 613 47.27 -10.00 -18.35
N MET A 614 46.29 -10.40 -19.15
CA MET A 614 45.85 -11.79 -19.24
C MET A 614 46.97 -12.73 -19.72
N ASN A 615 47.75 -12.30 -20.71
CA ASN A 615 48.92 -13.06 -21.18
C ASN A 615 49.97 -13.22 -20.09
N MET A 616 50.24 -12.17 -19.30
CA MET A 616 51.17 -12.27 -18.16
C MET A 616 50.65 -13.18 -17.05
N ILE A 617 49.35 -13.18 -16.78
CA ILE A 617 48.73 -14.12 -15.83
C ILE A 617 48.90 -15.55 -16.34
N MET A 618 48.57 -15.85 -17.60
CA MET A 618 48.70 -17.19 -18.18
C MET A 618 50.16 -17.68 -18.23
N TYR A 619 51.12 -16.80 -18.51
CA TYR A 619 52.55 -17.14 -18.50
C TYR A 619 53.02 -17.56 -17.10
N ASN A 620 52.61 -16.84 -16.05
CA ASN A 620 52.99 -17.19 -14.68
C ASN A 620 52.32 -18.49 -14.19
N ILE A 621 51.11 -18.79 -14.65
CA ILE A 621 50.41 -20.05 -14.31
C ILE A 621 51.09 -21.27 -14.97
N SER A 622 51.53 -21.15 -16.23
CA SER A 622 52.17 -22.22 -16.98
C SER A 622 53.59 -22.57 -16.47
N ASP A 623 54.40 -21.56 -16.11
CA ASP A 623 55.79 -21.76 -15.64
C ASP A 623 55.86 -22.51 -14.29
N ILE A 624 54.82 -22.42 -13.44
CA ILE A 624 54.77 -23.10 -12.13
C ILE A 624 54.25 -24.54 -12.23
N SER A 625 53.33 -24.80 -13.17
CA SER A 625 52.70 -26.12 -13.35
C SER A 625 53.67 -27.18 -13.89
N ASP A 626 54.52 -26.83 -14.84
CA ASP A 626 55.35 -27.79 -15.59
C ASP A 626 56.49 -28.40 -14.74
N TYR A 627 57.18 -27.59 -13.92
CA TYR A 627 58.24 -28.13 -13.05
C TYR A 627 57.69 -28.88 -11.84
N ARG A 628 56.50 -28.51 -11.37
CA ARG A 628 55.86 -29.17 -10.22
C ARG A 628 55.59 -30.64 -10.53
N GLN A 629 55.01 -30.92 -11.69
CA GLN A 629 54.74 -32.28 -12.13
C GLN A 629 56.03 -33.08 -12.36
N ALA A 630 57.06 -32.47 -12.95
CA ALA A 630 58.36 -33.12 -13.17
C ALA A 630 59.07 -33.50 -11.85
N LEU A 631 59.04 -32.62 -10.84
CA LEU A 631 59.66 -32.86 -9.53
C LEU A 631 58.89 -33.88 -8.68
N GLU A 632 57.56 -33.92 -8.78
CA GLU A 632 56.74 -34.98 -8.16
C GLU A 632 57.04 -36.36 -8.78
N GLN A 633 57.11 -36.44 -10.11
CA GLN A 633 57.50 -37.67 -10.80
C GLN A 633 58.93 -38.11 -10.42
N LEU A 634 59.87 -37.17 -10.33
CA LEU A 634 61.23 -37.45 -9.87
C LEU A 634 61.23 -38.05 -8.46
N ARG A 635 60.50 -37.45 -7.51
CA ARG A 635 60.41 -37.94 -6.13
C ARG A 635 59.79 -39.34 -6.07
N HIS A 636 58.75 -39.61 -6.86
CA HIS A 636 58.18 -40.95 -6.98
C HIS A 636 59.18 -41.99 -7.53
N LYS A 637 59.99 -41.64 -8.54
CA LYS A 637 61.05 -42.53 -9.05
C LYS A 637 62.10 -42.80 -7.96
N LEU A 638 62.46 -41.77 -7.18
CA LEU A 638 63.43 -41.86 -6.09
C LEU A 638 62.96 -42.80 -4.96
N ILE A 639 61.68 -42.74 -4.58
CA ILE A 639 61.09 -43.64 -3.56
C ILE A 639 61.11 -45.10 -4.04
N ARG A 640 60.81 -45.35 -5.32
CA ARG A 640 60.73 -46.72 -5.88
C ARG A 640 62.10 -47.36 -6.13
N GLN A 641 63.12 -46.55 -6.43
CA GLN A 641 64.44 -47.03 -6.84
C GLN A 641 65.57 -46.28 -6.12
N PRO A 642 65.63 -46.30 -4.78
CA PRO A 642 66.68 -45.60 -4.04
C PRO A 642 68.08 -46.18 -4.30
N GLN A 643 68.18 -47.43 -4.75
CA GLN A 643 69.44 -48.10 -5.09
C GLN A 643 70.11 -47.61 -6.37
N LYS A 644 69.37 -46.94 -7.26
CA LYS A 644 69.93 -46.38 -8.49
C LYS A 644 70.99 -45.31 -8.14
N ASP A 645 72.01 -45.19 -8.98
CA ASP A 645 72.97 -44.10 -8.87
C ASP A 645 72.32 -42.81 -9.41
N TRP A 646 71.81 -41.99 -8.48
CA TRP A 646 71.11 -40.76 -8.79
C TRP A 646 72.10 -39.60 -8.88
N ASN A 647 72.40 -39.18 -10.10
CA ASN A 647 73.25 -38.03 -10.36
C ASN A 647 72.40 -36.76 -10.54
N VAL A 648 72.63 -35.75 -9.71
CA VAL A 648 71.93 -34.46 -9.77
C VAL A 648 72.12 -33.79 -11.12
N THR A 649 73.27 -33.94 -11.77
CA THR A 649 73.55 -33.35 -13.09
C THR A 649 72.69 -33.96 -14.19
N ASP A 650 72.43 -35.27 -14.14
CA ASP A 650 71.61 -35.96 -15.14
C ASP A 650 70.13 -35.61 -14.96
N ILE A 651 69.68 -35.50 -13.71
CA ILE A 651 68.33 -35.05 -13.35
C ILE A 651 68.09 -33.62 -13.82
N THR A 652 69.05 -32.72 -13.61
CA THR A 652 68.93 -31.31 -14.04
C THR A 652 68.86 -31.19 -15.56
N LYS A 653 69.52 -32.08 -16.31
CA LYS A 653 69.41 -32.17 -17.77
C LYS A 653 68.07 -32.75 -18.22
N GLU A 654 67.54 -33.76 -17.53
CA GLU A 654 66.22 -34.36 -17.81
C GLU A 654 65.08 -33.35 -17.59
N ILE A 655 65.19 -32.50 -16.56
CA ILE A 655 64.17 -31.51 -16.20
C ILE A 655 64.40 -30.15 -16.90
N GLY A 656 65.59 -29.92 -17.45
CA GLY A 656 65.91 -28.68 -18.19
C GLY A 656 66.20 -27.45 -17.31
N ILE A 657 66.56 -27.64 -16.03
CA ILE A 657 66.80 -26.55 -15.08
C ILE A 657 68.20 -26.61 -14.47
N SER A 658 68.72 -25.46 -13.99
CA SER A 658 70.02 -25.44 -13.31
C SER A 658 69.98 -26.17 -11.95
N GLN A 659 71.12 -26.69 -11.51
CA GLN A 659 71.22 -27.40 -10.21
C GLN A 659 70.77 -26.55 -9.02
N SER A 660 71.15 -25.27 -8.99
CA SER A 660 70.74 -24.36 -7.92
C SER A 660 69.23 -24.11 -7.93
N HIS A 661 68.64 -23.99 -9.13
CA HIS A 661 67.19 -23.80 -9.29
C HIS A 661 66.42 -25.06 -8.86
N MET A 662 66.88 -26.24 -9.27
CA MET A 662 66.29 -27.53 -8.88
C MET A 662 66.32 -27.74 -7.37
N GLN A 663 67.45 -27.46 -6.71
CA GLN A 663 67.56 -27.60 -5.26
C GLN A 663 66.65 -26.62 -4.50
N ARG A 664 66.49 -25.40 -5.01
CA ARG A 664 65.55 -24.42 -4.46
C ARG A 664 64.10 -24.91 -4.57
N LEU A 665 63.66 -25.25 -5.78
CA LEU A 665 62.29 -25.74 -6.02
C LEU A 665 61.99 -27.02 -5.23
N TYR A 666 62.92 -27.98 -5.21
CA TYR A 666 62.73 -29.24 -4.48
C TYR A 666 62.59 -29.00 -2.96
N ARG A 667 63.34 -28.05 -2.40
CA ARG A 667 63.23 -27.66 -0.99
C ARG A 667 61.93 -26.89 -0.70
N GLU A 668 61.54 -25.97 -1.58
CA GLU A 668 60.26 -25.25 -1.50
C GLU A 668 59.07 -26.23 -1.53
N MET A 669 59.12 -27.27 -2.37
CA MET A 669 58.04 -28.24 -2.53
C MET A 669 57.99 -29.32 -1.43
N PHE A 670 59.14 -29.84 -0.99
CA PHE A 670 59.20 -31.04 -0.14
C PHE A 670 59.84 -30.81 1.22
N GLY A 671 60.22 -29.56 1.54
CA GLY A 671 60.80 -29.16 2.82
C GLY A 671 62.24 -29.64 3.07
N ARG A 672 62.86 -30.32 2.10
CA ARG A 672 64.22 -30.88 2.20
C ARG A 672 64.92 -30.87 0.85
N THR A 673 66.24 -30.97 0.84
CA THR A 673 67.01 -31.09 -0.41
C THR A 673 66.82 -32.46 -1.05
N PHE A 674 67.02 -32.55 -2.36
CA PHE A 674 66.99 -33.81 -3.10
C PHE A 674 67.93 -34.86 -2.48
N THR A 675 69.15 -34.45 -2.11
CA THR A 675 70.16 -35.33 -1.52
C THR A 675 69.73 -35.86 -0.16
N GLU A 676 69.10 -35.03 0.68
CA GLU A 676 68.57 -35.48 1.96
C GLU A 676 67.42 -36.47 1.80
N ASP A 677 66.56 -36.24 0.81
CA ASP A 677 65.45 -37.13 0.48
C ASP A 677 65.96 -38.50 0.03
N LEU A 678 66.94 -38.54 -0.87
CA LEU A 678 67.58 -39.77 -1.33
C LEU A 678 68.21 -40.56 -0.17
N ILE A 679 68.97 -39.89 0.69
CA ILE A 679 69.57 -40.53 1.88
C ILE A 679 68.47 -41.12 2.76
N THR A 680 67.38 -40.38 2.99
CA THR A 680 66.27 -40.83 3.82
C THR A 680 65.65 -42.11 3.25
N MET A 681 65.34 -42.15 1.94
CA MET A 681 64.76 -43.34 1.31
C MET A 681 65.72 -44.55 1.32
N ARG A 682 67.02 -44.32 1.17
CA ARG A 682 68.03 -45.40 1.27
C ARG A 682 68.14 -45.97 2.69
N ILE A 683 68.02 -45.13 3.72
CA ILE A 683 68.01 -45.59 5.11
C ILE A 683 66.71 -46.33 5.44
N GLU A 684 65.55 -45.82 5.03
CA GLU A 684 64.27 -46.51 5.24
C GLU A 684 64.25 -47.90 4.55
N LYS A 685 64.78 -48.01 3.32
CA LYS A 685 64.97 -49.31 2.66
C LYS A 685 65.93 -50.21 3.43
N ALA A 686 67.00 -49.66 4.02
CA ALA A 686 67.94 -50.44 4.83
C ALA A 686 67.30 -50.93 6.13
N GLU A 687 66.50 -50.12 6.80
CA GLU A 687 65.72 -50.54 7.99
C GLU A 687 64.76 -51.68 7.65
N TYR A 688 64.10 -51.60 6.49
CA TYR A 688 63.25 -52.68 5.98
C TYR A 688 64.04 -53.98 5.74
N LEU A 689 65.17 -53.93 5.03
CA LEU A 689 65.98 -55.12 4.74
C LEU A 689 66.61 -55.72 6.01
N LEU A 690 67.04 -54.89 6.96
CA LEU A 690 67.60 -55.34 8.23
C LEU A 690 66.59 -56.12 9.08
N THR A 691 65.30 -55.77 8.96
CA THR A 691 64.20 -56.36 9.75
C THR A 691 63.50 -57.53 9.06
N HIS A 692 63.58 -57.64 7.74
CA HIS A 692 62.84 -58.64 6.97
C HIS A 692 63.73 -59.65 6.24
N THR A 693 65.06 -59.52 6.33
CA THR A 693 66.00 -60.42 5.64
C THR A 693 67.25 -60.72 6.47
N ASP A 694 67.86 -61.88 6.23
CA ASP A 694 69.13 -62.31 6.83
C ASP A 694 70.37 -61.86 6.04
N LEU A 695 70.20 -60.92 5.09
CA LEU A 695 71.29 -60.40 4.27
C LEU A 695 72.41 -59.83 5.14
N ARG A 696 73.66 -60.02 4.73
CA ARG A 696 74.83 -59.41 5.38
C ARG A 696 74.76 -57.89 5.23
N ILE A 697 75.36 -57.15 6.18
CA ILE A 697 75.37 -55.68 6.14
C ILE A 697 75.98 -55.14 4.85
N THR A 698 77.00 -55.82 4.31
CA THR A 698 77.59 -55.55 2.99
C THR A 698 76.58 -55.65 1.85
N GLU A 699 75.70 -56.65 1.88
CA GLU A 699 74.67 -56.89 0.86
C GLU A 699 73.54 -55.87 0.97
N ILE A 700 73.14 -55.51 2.20
CA ILE A 700 72.15 -54.46 2.45
C ILE A 700 72.67 -53.08 2.00
N ALA A 701 73.94 -52.78 2.26
CA ALA A 701 74.55 -51.54 1.79
C ALA A 701 74.48 -51.44 0.25
N ALA A 702 74.82 -52.53 -0.44
CA ALA A 702 74.72 -52.60 -1.91
C ALA A 702 73.27 -52.46 -2.41
N GLU A 703 72.33 -53.16 -1.78
CA GLU A 703 70.89 -53.09 -2.10
C GLU A 703 70.26 -51.71 -1.84
N CYS A 704 70.87 -50.90 -0.97
CA CYS A 704 70.47 -49.51 -0.75
C CYS A 704 71.25 -48.50 -1.60
N GLY A 705 72.10 -48.95 -2.53
CA GLY A 705 72.84 -48.09 -3.46
C GLY A 705 74.10 -47.45 -2.87
N TYR A 706 74.72 -48.10 -1.87
CA TYR A 706 76.01 -47.68 -1.32
C TYR A 706 77.14 -48.57 -1.83
N ASN A 707 78.14 -47.95 -2.46
CA ASN A 707 79.35 -48.66 -2.94
C ASN A 707 80.40 -48.88 -1.83
N ASN A 708 80.18 -48.34 -0.63
CA ASN A 708 81.11 -48.40 0.49
C ASN A 708 80.36 -48.63 1.80
N GLU A 709 80.63 -49.77 2.44
CA GLU A 709 80.00 -50.19 3.69
C GLU A 709 80.25 -49.21 4.84
N THR A 710 81.48 -48.69 4.97
CA THR A 710 81.84 -47.68 5.99
C THR A 710 81.02 -46.40 5.83
N HIS A 711 80.76 -45.99 4.58
CA HIS A 711 79.93 -44.81 4.30
C HIS A 711 78.46 -45.05 4.65
N PHE A 712 77.92 -46.22 4.30
CA PHE A 712 76.57 -46.64 4.68
C PHE A 712 76.40 -46.66 6.20
N MET A 713 77.30 -47.34 6.93
CA MET A 713 77.24 -47.43 8.40
C MET A 713 77.24 -46.05 9.06
N ARG A 714 78.07 -45.12 8.56
CA ARG A 714 78.12 -43.74 9.07
C ARG A 714 76.81 -43.00 8.84
N GLN A 715 76.20 -43.12 7.66
CA GLN A 715 74.93 -42.45 7.36
C GLN A 715 73.75 -43.06 8.11
N PHE A 716 73.69 -44.40 8.19
CA PHE A 716 72.68 -45.12 8.93
C PHE A 716 72.72 -44.71 10.41
N LYS A 717 73.89 -44.79 11.05
CA LYS A 717 74.06 -44.36 12.45
C LYS A 717 73.72 -42.88 12.66
N LYS A 718 74.03 -42.00 11.71
CA LYS A 718 73.66 -40.58 11.80
C LYS A 718 72.14 -40.34 11.75
N ARG A 719 71.39 -41.18 11.04
CA ARG A 719 69.93 -41.04 10.88
C ARG A 719 69.14 -41.76 11.95
N THR A 720 69.59 -42.94 12.37
CA THR A 720 68.86 -43.83 13.29
C THR A 720 69.42 -43.84 14.72
N ASN A 721 70.58 -43.21 14.95
CA ASN A 721 71.39 -43.29 16.18
C ASN A 721 71.91 -44.69 16.54
N LEU A 722 71.72 -45.69 15.68
CA LEU A 722 72.11 -47.08 15.90
C LEU A 722 73.01 -47.58 14.76
N THR A 723 73.91 -48.52 15.04
CA THR A 723 74.59 -49.26 13.95
C THR A 723 73.60 -50.22 13.29
N PRO A 724 73.76 -50.59 12.01
CA PRO A 724 72.91 -51.58 11.34
C PRO A 724 72.79 -52.91 12.13
N THR A 725 73.89 -53.38 12.73
CA THR A 725 73.89 -54.57 13.60
C THR A 725 73.01 -54.38 14.84
N GLN A 726 73.19 -53.27 15.57
CA GLN A 726 72.37 -52.95 16.74
C GLN A 726 70.90 -52.80 16.38
N PHE A 727 70.59 -52.20 15.23
CA PHE A 727 69.22 -52.03 14.75
C PHE A 727 68.56 -53.39 14.45
N ARG A 728 69.32 -54.35 13.89
CA ARG A 728 68.85 -55.72 13.66
C ARG A 728 68.65 -56.50 14.96
N GLU A 729 69.48 -56.29 15.97
CA GLU A 729 69.34 -56.95 17.29
C GLU A 729 68.16 -56.43 18.12
N LEU A 730 67.66 -55.22 17.82
CA LEU A 730 66.59 -54.55 18.56
C LEU A 730 65.17 -54.95 18.13
N LYS A 731 65.00 -55.78 17.09
CA LYS A 731 63.68 -56.15 16.56
C LYS A 731 63.51 -57.65 16.32
#